data_AF-A0A7X8IEN5-F1
#
_entry.id   AF-A0A7X8IEN5-F1
#
_cell.length_a   1.000
_cell.length_b   1.000
_cell.length_c   1.000
_cell.angle_alpha   90.00
_cell.angle_beta   90.00
_cell.angle_gamma   90.00
#
_symmetry.space_group_name_H-M   'P 1'
#
loop_
_entity.id
_entity.type
_entity.pdbx_description
1 polymer ?
#
loop_
_entity_poly.entity_id
_entity_poly.type
_entity_poly.pdbx_seq_one_letter_code
_entity_poly.pdbx_strand_id
1 'polypeptide(L)'
;MFNCFCRCAVYGIAAVYFVGAAQAAPVEADSIAALQQRINSAMPGDRIIVVDGSYLTTAPITVNQAGTAAQPIIIEAQSISGVEISGTHGFSLDSPAAYILIRGFKFTHPAGGNTIHSGAAHCRFTRNIFECSGAGNFLLVAGHDTEIDHNEFLHKGTDGNMIDVRGSGGQIARRVWIHHNYFHDFFPSGSGDAETIRFGLSGLSMSTGEGRIEYNLFVNCRGENELISNKSSGNTYRYNTFLNSAGAQLTLRHGNDCLVYGNYFRGTDGLRVFGDRHLIFSNYFEGNTQGVQMGNGGGEVAEGAALTSHDRPDDGVVAFNTFLNNNTHYRMAGRTHGLGAVRITVANNIFQGGGTIADLNGPYTGSWLGNICWNTGSAGDMPSSGYQIRNPLLSADANGIVRLQAASPLIDAAAGSFPFVTVDMDGQPRDANPDIGADEFSDAPVVARILTVADVGPFSKGLDPVSHTLSHESASAGTGLRSESSVCDWLERYLKEKKIADWPTGLLQAGDNPTDMSLKKTSRTDLALAVARIDCERILKLARSCLSIEPISLRDYPAPADYVGPGDFYSMGDYWWPNPDTEDGLPYVQRDGQSNPNNFTDHRMAVRRLRDAVAALTAAYALEGNEQYAQKAVQLLNVFFVDKDKRMNPHLMYAQAIPGITKGRGIGIIDTLHLAEAAIAIDILKTSDAMSSETLDALKQWFCDYLNWMTTHPQGLEEMNAKNNHAVAYWVQAAAFARLVGAEDKLELARRCFKEVIMPSQMAQDGSFPRELARTKPYGYSIFQLDNMCLLCELLSTEEDNLWIYRLPDGRTMQKAMDFLFLYLKDKSKWPYRADIEHFEDWPVRQPCLLLAGYAFGRPEYLALWKRLDPDPTNEEVQRNMAVTQPLLWLLRSDEIPLLKVNSCSWGN
;
A
#
# COMPACT_ATOMS: atom_id res chain seq x y z
N MET A 1 50.93 54.49 5.67
CA MET A 1 51.76 53.40 5.12
C MET A 1 51.78 52.27 6.12
N PHE A 2 51.65 51.04 5.61
CA PHE A 2 51.29 49.81 6.30
C PHE A 2 52.28 49.33 7.36
N ASN A 3 51.74 48.70 8.42
CA ASN A 3 52.43 47.90 9.42
C ASN A 3 52.18 46.41 9.14
N CYS A 4 53.21 45.56 9.21
CA CYS A 4 53.07 44.11 9.17
C CYS A 4 54.03 43.49 10.20
N PHE A 5 53.47 42.72 11.14
CA PHE A 5 54.20 41.99 12.17
C PHE A 5 53.94 40.49 12.01
N CYS A 6 55.02 39.70 12.07
CA CYS A 6 54.98 38.24 12.18
C CYS A 6 54.35 37.78 13.49
N ARG A 7 53.50 36.75 13.43
CA ARG A 7 53.32 35.75 14.49
C ARG A 7 53.04 34.37 13.88
N CYS A 8 53.74 33.38 14.40
CA CYS A 8 53.54 31.95 14.20
C CYS A 8 52.12 31.52 14.57
N ALA A 9 51.53 30.61 13.78
CA ALA A 9 50.41 29.78 14.22
C ALA A 9 50.67 28.33 13.80
N VAL A 10 50.64 27.44 14.78
CA VAL A 10 50.75 25.99 14.69
C VAL A 10 49.53 25.46 13.93
N TYR A 11 49.73 24.75 12.82
CA TYR A 11 48.65 23.99 12.18
C TYR A 11 48.39 22.72 12.99
N GLY A 12 47.34 22.74 13.81
CA GLY A 12 46.76 21.54 14.39
C GLY A 12 46.08 20.72 13.31
N ILE A 13 46.45 19.45 13.21
CA ILE A 13 45.78 18.44 12.39
C ILE A 13 44.39 18.20 13.02
N ALA A 14 43.33 18.68 12.38
CA ALA A 14 41.97 18.25 12.70
C ALA A 14 41.73 16.91 11.97
N ALA A 15 42.04 15.81 12.64
CA ALA A 15 41.54 14.50 12.26
C ALA A 15 40.00 14.55 12.38
N VAL A 16 39.30 14.52 11.25
CA VAL A 16 37.86 14.25 11.23
C VAL A 16 37.70 12.77 11.56
N TYR A 17 37.60 12.47 12.84
CA TYR A 17 37.05 11.20 13.31
C TYR A 17 35.61 11.15 12.84
N PHE A 18 35.25 10.11 12.08
CA PHE A 18 33.87 9.65 12.01
C PHE A 18 33.47 9.28 13.44
N VAL A 19 32.89 10.23 14.16
CA VAL A 19 32.10 9.92 15.34
C VAL A 19 30.83 9.31 14.78
N GLY A 20 30.81 7.99 14.64
CA GLY A 20 29.53 7.29 14.59
C GLY A 20 28.71 7.82 15.77
N ALA A 21 27.47 8.24 15.53
CA ALA A 21 26.62 8.77 16.59
C ALA A 21 26.60 7.74 17.71
N ALA A 22 27.37 8.01 18.77
CA ALA A 22 27.43 7.14 19.92
C ALA A 22 26.02 7.16 20.50
N GLN A 23 25.36 6.02 20.49
CA GLN A 23 24.10 5.85 21.19
C GLN A 23 24.34 6.32 22.62
N ALA A 24 23.58 7.32 23.08
CA ALA A 24 23.74 7.84 24.43
C ALA A 24 23.67 6.64 25.40
N ALA A 25 24.63 6.55 26.31
CA ALA A 25 24.67 5.45 27.27
C ALA A 25 23.30 5.37 27.98
N PRO A 26 22.75 4.16 28.21
CA PRO A 26 21.47 4.04 28.88
C PRO A 26 21.48 4.79 30.20
N VAL A 27 20.38 5.47 30.45
CA VAL A 27 20.25 6.34 31.60
C VAL A 27 19.34 5.67 32.62
N GLU A 28 19.88 5.40 33.82
CA GLU A 28 19.11 4.76 34.88
C GLU A 28 18.17 5.76 35.60
N ALA A 29 17.01 5.25 36.00
CA ALA A 29 16.06 5.88 36.90
C ALA A 29 15.69 4.91 38.03
N ASP A 30 15.86 5.35 39.28
CA ASP A 30 15.63 4.57 40.50
C ASP A 30 14.45 5.10 41.34
N SER A 31 13.73 6.11 40.84
CA SER A 31 12.51 6.66 41.45
C SER A 31 11.56 7.22 40.38
N ILE A 32 10.27 7.39 40.70
CA ILE A 32 9.29 8.02 39.78
C ILE A 32 9.70 9.45 39.41
N ALA A 33 10.24 10.22 40.36
CA ALA A 33 10.70 11.57 40.10
C ALA A 33 11.89 11.59 39.12
N ALA A 34 12.85 10.66 39.29
CA ALA A 34 13.96 10.51 38.35
C ALA A 34 13.46 10.07 36.97
N LEU A 35 12.57 9.08 36.89
CA LEU A 35 11.98 8.61 35.64
C LEU A 35 11.29 9.75 34.88
N GLN A 36 10.41 10.50 35.55
CA GLN A 36 9.72 11.63 34.93
C GLN A 36 10.70 12.71 34.47
N GLN A 37 11.73 13.01 35.26
CA GLN A 37 12.76 13.97 34.86
C GLN A 37 13.49 13.50 33.59
N ARG A 38 13.85 12.21 33.49
CA ARG A 38 14.52 11.67 32.30
C ARG A 38 13.61 11.74 31.08
N ILE A 39 12.34 11.35 31.22
CA ILE A 39 11.34 11.44 30.15
C ILE A 39 11.19 12.89 29.68
N ASN A 40 11.09 13.85 30.60
CA ASN A 40 10.95 15.27 30.26
C ASN A 40 12.14 15.83 29.46
N SER A 41 13.32 15.23 29.59
CA SER A 41 14.54 15.61 28.87
C SER A 41 14.89 14.69 27.69
N ALA A 42 14.08 13.67 27.41
CA ALA A 42 14.42 12.63 26.45
C ALA A 42 14.41 13.17 25.02
N MET A 43 15.44 12.80 24.26
CA MET A 43 15.64 13.10 22.84
C MET A 43 15.53 11.81 22.01
N PRO A 44 15.28 11.90 20.69
CA PRO A 44 15.28 10.73 19.82
C PRO A 44 16.52 9.83 20.02
N GLY A 45 16.27 8.54 20.28
CA GLY A 45 17.32 7.53 20.48
C GLY A 45 17.71 7.31 21.94
N ASP A 46 17.19 8.12 22.87
CA ASP A 46 17.45 7.94 24.30
C ASP A 46 16.83 6.64 24.83
N ARG A 47 17.55 6.03 25.76
CA ARG A 47 17.17 4.79 26.42
C ARG A 47 17.19 4.98 27.93
N ILE A 48 16.02 4.93 28.54
CA ILE A 48 15.79 5.07 29.98
C ILE A 48 15.53 3.69 30.56
N ILE A 49 16.42 3.25 31.46
CA ILE A 49 16.28 1.98 32.18
C ILE A 49 15.78 2.26 33.58
N VAL A 50 14.63 1.71 33.95
CA VAL A 50 14.10 1.78 35.30
C VAL A 50 14.65 0.59 36.08
N VAL A 51 15.34 0.87 37.19
CA VAL A 51 15.96 -0.17 38.03
C VAL A 51 14.88 -1.06 38.64
N ASP A 52 15.15 -2.35 38.81
CA ASP A 52 14.19 -3.29 39.39
C ASP A 52 13.72 -2.82 40.78
N GLY A 53 12.40 -2.86 41.00
CA GLY A 53 11.79 -2.32 42.21
C GLY A 53 10.28 -2.11 42.09
N SER A 54 9.66 -1.65 43.18
CA SER A 54 8.24 -1.28 43.19
C SER A 54 8.08 0.23 43.35
N TYR A 55 7.30 0.83 42.47
CA TYR A 55 7.20 2.27 42.27
C TYR A 55 5.75 2.72 42.44
N LEU A 56 5.49 3.43 43.54
CA LEU A 56 4.17 3.98 43.84
C LEU A 56 3.95 5.29 43.08
N THR A 57 3.01 5.32 42.14
CA THR A 57 2.61 6.53 41.44
C THR A 57 1.44 7.22 42.16
N THR A 58 1.46 8.54 42.20
CA THR A 58 0.32 9.37 42.65
C THR A 58 -0.29 10.20 41.51
N ALA A 59 0.32 10.16 40.33
CA ALA A 59 -0.06 10.86 39.10
C ALA A 59 0.45 10.05 37.88
N PRO A 60 -0.07 10.30 36.67
CA PRO A 60 0.40 9.64 35.45
C PRO A 60 1.90 9.83 35.20
N ILE A 61 2.55 8.80 34.66
CA ILE A 61 3.87 8.92 34.05
C ILE A 61 3.67 9.46 32.65
N THR A 62 3.72 10.78 32.51
CA THR A 62 3.42 11.46 31.24
C THR A 62 4.60 11.39 30.30
N VAL A 63 4.36 10.91 29.09
CA VAL A 63 5.29 10.94 27.96
C VAL A 63 4.70 11.84 26.89
N ASN A 64 5.35 12.98 26.66
CA ASN A 64 4.98 13.97 25.64
C ASN A 64 6.19 14.33 24.75
N GLN A 65 7.13 13.39 24.62
CA GLN A 65 8.29 13.51 23.75
C GLN A 65 8.11 12.67 22.49
N ALA A 66 8.79 13.08 21.41
CA ALA A 66 8.79 12.35 20.15
C ALA A 66 10.19 11.82 19.85
N GLY A 67 10.29 10.50 19.68
CA GLY A 67 11.41 9.88 18.97
C GLY A 67 11.23 9.99 17.46
N THR A 68 12.02 9.22 16.72
CA THR A 68 11.87 9.04 15.27
C THR A 68 11.87 7.56 14.93
N ALA A 69 11.44 7.20 13.71
CA ALA A 69 11.51 5.81 13.23
C ALA A 69 12.91 5.20 13.35
N ALA A 70 13.96 5.99 13.09
CA ALA A 70 15.35 5.54 13.19
C ALA A 70 15.89 5.54 14.62
N GLN A 71 15.32 6.39 15.50
CA GLN A 71 15.80 6.64 16.85
C GLN A 71 14.60 6.79 17.79
N PRO A 72 13.93 5.68 18.15
CA PRO A 72 12.83 5.71 19.10
C PRO A 72 13.34 6.06 20.50
N ILE A 73 12.46 6.61 21.35
CA ILE A 73 12.73 6.76 22.78
C ILE A 73 12.29 5.46 23.46
N ILE A 74 13.22 4.82 24.16
CA ILE A 74 12.98 3.54 24.84
C ILE A 74 12.88 3.80 26.34
N ILE A 75 11.75 3.43 26.93
CA ILE A 75 11.53 3.44 28.37
C ILE A 75 11.27 1.98 28.77
N GLU A 76 12.19 1.39 29.53
CA GLU A 76 12.11 -0.03 29.85
C GLU A 76 12.49 -0.37 31.29
N ALA A 77 11.91 -1.44 31.81
CA ALA A 77 12.34 -2.08 33.04
C ALA A 77 13.73 -2.72 32.88
N GLN A 78 14.54 -2.71 33.94
CA GLN A 78 15.85 -3.35 33.98
C GLN A 78 15.76 -4.85 33.68
N SER A 79 14.78 -5.54 34.27
CA SER A 79 14.37 -6.88 33.87
C SER A 79 12.87 -6.95 33.59
N ILE A 80 12.46 -7.85 32.69
CA ILE A 80 11.04 -8.07 32.37
C ILE A 80 10.30 -8.47 33.66
N SER A 81 9.25 -7.73 34.01
CA SER A 81 8.49 -7.82 35.27
C SER A 81 9.28 -7.42 36.53
N GLY A 82 10.54 -6.97 36.43
CA GLY A 82 11.35 -6.53 37.57
C GLY A 82 10.93 -5.17 38.12
N VAL A 83 10.22 -4.37 37.32
CA VAL A 83 9.68 -3.07 37.72
C VAL A 83 8.17 -3.13 37.84
N GLU A 84 7.67 -2.98 39.07
CA GLU A 84 6.25 -2.83 39.35
C GLU A 84 5.86 -1.35 39.42
N ILE A 85 4.93 -0.92 38.56
CA ILE A 85 4.24 0.36 38.65
C ILE A 85 2.93 0.14 39.40
N SER A 86 2.93 0.54 40.67
CA SER A 86 1.79 0.49 41.59
C SER A 86 1.29 1.91 41.89
N GLY A 87 0.29 2.05 42.78
CA GLY A 87 -0.26 3.36 43.14
C GLY A 87 -1.54 3.67 42.37
N THR A 88 -1.66 4.86 41.78
CA THR A 88 -2.92 5.33 41.18
C THR A 88 -2.93 5.37 39.66
N HIS A 89 -1.77 5.40 38.99
CA HIS A 89 -1.69 5.58 37.53
C HIS A 89 -0.51 4.80 36.91
N GLY A 90 -0.53 4.67 35.58
CA GLY A 90 0.55 4.13 34.76
C GLY A 90 1.06 5.17 33.75
N PHE A 91 1.36 4.73 32.52
CA PHE A 91 1.88 5.60 31.47
C PHE A 91 0.76 6.33 30.70
N SER A 92 0.93 7.63 30.48
CA SER A 92 0.09 8.46 29.60
C SER A 92 0.92 8.99 28.45
N LEU A 93 0.68 8.50 27.24
CA LEU A 93 1.35 8.98 26.03
C LEU A 93 0.47 10.05 25.38
N ASP A 94 0.90 11.29 25.53
CA ASP A 94 0.13 12.49 25.16
C ASP A 94 0.76 13.17 23.94
N SER A 95 -0.05 13.76 23.06
CA SER A 95 0.46 14.54 21.92
C SER A 95 1.53 15.56 22.39
N PRO A 96 2.71 15.63 21.75
CA PRO A 96 3.05 15.05 20.44
C PRO A 96 3.76 13.68 20.48
N ALA A 97 3.52 12.84 21.50
CA ALA A 97 4.26 11.59 21.67
C ALA A 97 4.29 10.72 20.42
N ALA A 98 5.49 10.37 19.94
CA ALA A 98 5.66 9.50 18.79
C ALA A 98 6.91 8.64 18.90
N TYR A 99 6.89 7.44 18.31
CA TYR A 99 8.03 6.50 18.34
C TYR A 99 8.54 6.23 19.76
N ILE A 100 7.60 5.93 20.66
CA ILE A 100 7.85 5.61 22.08
C ILE A 100 7.72 4.11 22.30
N LEU A 101 8.72 3.50 22.94
CA LEU A 101 8.68 2.11 23.37
C LEU A 101 8.56 2.02 24.89
N ILE A 102 7.48 1.40 25.39
CA ILE A 102 7.26 1.05 26.80
C ILE A 102 7.43 -0.45 26.98
N ARG A 103 8.46 -0.87 27.73
CA ARG A 103 8.87 -2.27 27.76
C ARG A 103 9.13 -2.86 29.14
N GLY A 104 8.64 -4.07 29.40
CA GLY A 104 9.08 -4.89 30.54
C GLY A 104 8.42 -4.59 31.89
N PHE A 105 7.43 -3.70 31.96
CA PHE A 105 6.82 -3.29 33.23
C PHE A 105 5.72 -4.24 33.70
N LYS A 106 5.52 -4.33 35.02
CA LYS A 106 4.33 -4.90 35.63
C LYS A 106 3.44 -3.78 36.18
N PHE A 107 2.18 -3.71 35.75
CA PHE A 107 1.20 -2.71 36.19
C PHE A 107 0.21 -3.35 37.17
N THR A 108 0.12 -2.81 38.40
CA THR A 108 -0.80 -3.27 39.47
C THR A 108 -1.66 -2.15 40.06
N HIS A 109 -1.54 -0.93 39.53
CA HIS A 109 -2.42 0.19 39.89
C HIS A 109 -3.88 -0.04 39.43
N PRO A 110 -4.86 0.77 39.87
CA PRO A 110 -6.22 0.70 39.35
C PRO A 110 -6.30 0.89 37.83
N ALA A 111 -7.22 0.20 37.16
CA ALA A 111 -7.48 0.31 35.73
C ALA A 111 -7.85 1.76 35.33
N GLY A 112 -7.64 2.08 34.05
CA GLY A 112 -7.77 3.45 33.52
C GLY A 112 -6.48 4.28 33.59
N GLY A 113 -5.39 3.72 34.12
CA GLY A 113 -4.12 4.43 34.30
C GLY A 113 -3.12 4.34 33.14
N ASN A 114 -3.34 3.49 32.14
CA ASN A 114 -2.47 3.40 30.94
C ASN A 114 -3.22 3.85 29.69
N THR A 115 -2.68 4.85 29.00
CA THR A 115 -3.33 5.42 27.82
C THR A 115 -2.33 5.84 26.75
N ILE A 116 -2.67 5.56 25.50
CA ILE A 116 -2.10 6.19 24.31
C ILE A 116 -3.16 7.14 23.76
N HIS A 117 -3.00 8.43 23.98
CA HIS A 117 -4.02 9.42 23.62
C HIS A 117 -4.05 9.68 22.10
N SER A 118 -5.17 10.25 21.65
CA SER A 118 -5.28 10.77 20.29
C SER A 118 -4.18 11.81 20.04
N GLY A 119 -3.58 11.75 18.85
CA GLY A 119 -2.43 12.58 18.49
C GLY A 119 -1.07 11.99 18.87
N ALA A 120 -1.02 10.88 19.63
CA ALA A 120 0.17 10.04 19.69
C ALA A 120 0.20 9.05 18.51
N ALA A 121 1.40 8.68 18.04
CA ALA A 121 1.54 7.78 16.89
C ALA A 121 2.83 6.93 16.93
N HIS A 122 2.83 5.74 16.31
CA HIS A 122 4.01 4.87 16.26
C HIS A 122 4.54 4.45 17.64
N CYS A 123 3.66 4.37 18.64
CA CYS A 123 4.00 3.98 19.99
C CYS A 123 3.83 2.47 20.17
N ARG A 124 4.65 1.89 21.06
CA ARG A 124 4.68 0.45 21.29
C ARG A 124 4.68 0.10 22.77
N PHE A 125 3.78 -0.78 23.17
CA PHE A 125 3.84 -1.45 24.47
C PHE A 125 4.21 -2.90 24.26
N THR A 126 5.38 -3.31 24.78
CA THR A 126 5.85 -4.68 24.61
C THR A 126 6.37 -5.33 25.88
N ARG A 127 6.16 -6.65 26.04
CA ARG A 127 6.66 -7.42 27.18
C ARG A 127 6.23 -6.90 28.56
N ASN A 128 5.05 -6.30 28.65
CA ASN A 128 4.49 -5.83 29.92
C ASN A 128 3.49 -6.85 30.49
N ILE A 129 3.24 -6.75 31.79
CA ILE A 129 2.19 -7.50 32.51
C ILE A 129 1.17 -6.49 33.04
N PHE A 130 -0.11 -6.65 32.68
CA PHE A 130 -1.22 -5.84 33.13
C PHE A 130 -2.12 -6.63 34.09
N GLU A 131 -1.95 -6.41 35.39
CA GLU A 131 -2.72 -7.01 36.48
C GLU A 131 -3.39 -5.90 37.32
N CYS A 132 -4.08 -4.99 36.63
CA CYS A 132 -4.68 -3.81 37.26
C CYS A 132 -5.97 -4.16 38.03
N SER A 133 -6.31 -3.35 39.04
CA SER A 133 -7.51 -3.52 39.88
C SER A 133 -8.65 -2.56 39.53
N GLY A 134 -9.88 -2.81 39.97
CA GLY A 134 -11.00 -1.86 39.80
C GLY A 134 -11.54 -1.74 38.36
N ALA A 135 -12.57 -0.91 38.18
CA ALA A 135 -13.24 -0.72 36.89
C ALA A 135 -12.43 0.20 35.95
N GLY A 136 -12.57 -0.01 34.64
CA GLY A 136 -11.85 0.73 33.60
C GLY A 136 -10.96 -0.17 32.74
N ASN A 137 -10.32 0.43 31.74
CA ASN A 137 -9.52 -0.30 30.76
C ASN A 137 -8.11 -0.58 31.30
N PHE A 138 -7.52 -1.76 31.05
CA PHE A 138 -6.10 -1.97 31.37
C PHE A 138 -5.21 -1.09 30.48
N LEU A 139 -5.55 -0.98 29.20
CA LEU A 139 -4.92 -0.07 28.24
C LEU A 139 -5.96 0.57 27.29
N LEU A 140 -5.94 1.90 27.20
CA LEU A 140 -6.70 2.65 26.19
C LEU A 140 -5.78 3.04 25.03
N VAL A 141 -6.21 2.78 23.79
CA VAL A 141 -5.44 3.10 22.56
C VAL A 141 -6.25 4.00 21.64
N ALA A 142 -5.93 5.29 21.60
CA ALA A 142 -6.53 6.26 20.69
C ALA A 142 -5.53 6.85 19.68
N GLY A 143 -4.23 6.53 19.82
CA GLY A 143 -3.18 6.92 18.88
C GLY A 143 -3.13 6.00 17.66
N HIS A 144 -2.73 6.55 16.51
CA HIS A 144 -2.56 5.79 15.27
C HIS A 144 -1.26 4.96 15.29
N ASP A 145 -1.15 3.99 14.39
CA ASP A 145 0.10 3.26 14.11
C ASP A 145 0.73 2.61 15.36
N THR A 146 -0.11 2.22 16.31
CA THR A 146 0.33 1.69 17.61
C THR A 146 0.54 0.19 17.53
N GLU A 147 1.62 -0.31 18.13
CA GLU A 147 1.93 -1.74 18.25
C GLU A 147 1.79 -2.21 19.71
N ILE A 148 0.94 -3.20 19.96
CA ILE A 148 0.75 -3.81 21.28
C ILE A 148 1.11 -5.27 21.17
N ASP A 149 2.27 -5.66 21.70
CA ASP A 149 2.78 -7.00 21.45
C ASP A 149 3.48 -7.67 22.63
N HIS A 150 3.47 -9.00 22.66
CA HIS A 150 4.16 -9.77 23.70
C HIS A 150 3.78 -9.35 25.14
N ASN A 151 2.60 -8.77 25.37
CA ASN A 151 2.15 -8.44 26.72
C ASN A 151 1.31 -9.57 27.31
N GLU A 152 1.15 -9.56 28.63
CA GLU A 152 0.22 -10.41 29.36
C GLU A 152 -0.85 -9.54 30.01
N PHE A 153 -2.13 -9.87 29.80
CA PHE A 153 -3.27 -9.21 30.43
C PHE A 153 -4.06 -10.26 31.18
N LEU A 154 -4.15 -10.12 32.51
CA LEU A 154 -4.65 -11.20 33.36
C LEU A 154 -5.54 -10.75 34.52
N HIS A 155 -6.35 -11.69 35.00
CA HIS A 155 -7.10 -11.61 36.26
C HIS A 155 -8.08 -10.43 36.38
N LYS A 156 -8.65 -9.98 35.25
CA LYS A 156 -9.69 -8.95 35.29
C LYS A 156 -11.01 -9.56 35.76
N GLY A 157 -11.71 -8.88 36.68
CA GLY A 157 -13.00 -9.32 37.23
C GLY A 157 -13.98 -8.17 37.45
N THR A 158 -13.78 -7.08 36.71
CA THR A 158 -14.44 -5.78 36.87
C THR A 158 -14.76 -5.19 35.49
N ASP A 159 -15.65 -4.22 35.45
CA ASP A 159 -16.03 -3.49 34.23
C ASP A 159 -14.82 -2.82 33.54
N GLY A 160 -14.97 -2.56 32.24
CA GLY A 160 -13.94 -2.05 31.33
C GLY A 160 -13.20 -3.16 30.57
N ASN A 161 -12.42 -2.77 29.58
CA ASN A 161 -11.74 -3.72 28.69
C ASN A 161 -10.32 -4.08 29.17
N MET A 162 -9.72 -5.15 28.65
CA MET A 162 -8.25 -5.27 28.74
C MET A 162 -7.60 -4.29 27.76
N ILE A 163 -8.09 -4.24 26.51
CA ILE A 163 -7.71 -3.20 25.54
C ILE A 163 -8.98 -2.54 24.97
N ASP A 164 -9.01 -1.20 24.98
CA ASP A 164 -10.06 -0.40 24.34
C ASP A 164 -9.44 0.51 23.29
N VAL A 165 -9.64 0.17 22.01
CA VAL A 165 -9.20 0.99 20.88
C VAL A 165 -10.28 2.02 20.58
N ARG A 166 -9.91 3.29 20.71
CA ARG A 166 -10.78 4.46 20.58
C ARG A 166 -10.35 5.37 19.44
N GLY A 167 -11.10 6.45 19.28
CA GLY A 167 -10.92 7.43 18.24
C GLY A 167 -11.50 8.78 18.64
N SER A 168 -11.26 9.78 17.80
CA SER A 168 -11.74 11.14 17.99
C SER A 168 -12.12 11.75 16.64
N GLY A 169 -13.03 12.71 16.64
CA GLY A 169 -13.34 13.48 15.42
C GLY A 169 -13.92 12.67 14.26
N GLY A 170 -14.62 11.56 14.54
CA GLY A 170 -15.18 10.70 13.50
C GLY A 170 -14.25 9.59 13.01
N GLN A 171 -13.00 9.53 13.48
CA GLN A 171 -12.02 8.55 13.05
C GLN A 171 -11.55 7.67 14.21
N ILE A 172 -11.57 6.35 14.01
CA ILE A 172 -10.97 5.39 14.93
C ILE A 172 -9.43 5.38 14.82
N ALA A 173 -8.70 5.01 15.88
CA ALA A 173 -7.27 4.77 15.76
C ALA A 173 -6.99 3.80 14.60
N ARG A 174 -6.05 4.17 13.73
CA ARG A 174 -5.77 3.47 12.48
C ARG A 174 -4.52 2.63 12.59
N ARG A 175 -4.50 1.49 11.89
CA ARG A 175 -3.32 0.61 11.77
C ARG A 175 -2.76 0.20 13.13
N VAL A 176 -3.64 0.03 14.11
CA VAL A 176 -3.28 -0.55 15.41
C VAL A 176 -2.98 -2.03 15.21
N TRP A 177 -1.80 -2.47 15.62
CA TRP A 177 -1.32 -3.83 15.49
C TRP A 177 -1.23 -4.49 16.86
N ILE A 178 -2.09 -5.47 17.12
CA ILE A 178 -2.15 -6.20 18.39
C ILE A 178 -1.73 -7.65 18.12
N HIS A 179 -0.55 -8.05 18.58
CA HIS A 179 -0.05 -9.40 18.27
C HIS A 179 0.80 -10.07 19.35
N HIS A 180 0.81 -11.40 19.37
CA HIS A 180 1.64 -12.18 20.30
C HIS A 180 1.37 -11.88 21.78
N ASN A 181 0.20 -11.34 22.13
CA ASN A 181 -0.19 -11.10 23.51
C ASN A 181 -0.87 -12.34 24.11
N TYR A 182 -0.73 -12.48 25.42
CA TYR A 182 -1.42 -13.49 26.22
C TYR A 182 -2.53 -12.82 27.04
N PHE A 183 -3.78 -13.10 26.69
CA PHE A 183 -4.95 -12.65 27.45
C PHE A 183 -5.53 -13.85 28.18
N HIS A 184 -5.73 -13.74 29.49
CA HIS A 184 -6.37 -14.83 30.21
C HIS A 184 -7.12 -14.44 31.49
N ASP A 185 -8.04 -15.31 31.87
CA ASP A 185 -8.75 -15.26 33.15
C ASP A 185 -9.45 -13.91 33.38
N PHE A 186 -10.27 -13.52 32.39
CA PHE A 186 -11.22 -12.42 32.52
C PHE A 186 -12.60 -13.01 32.80
N PHE A 187 -13.17 -12.78 33.98
CA PHE A 187 -14.48 -13.33 34.35
C PHE A 187 -15.55 -12.24 34.51
N PRO A 188 -16.85 -12.60 34.41
CA PRO A 188 -17.93 -11.63 34.46
C PRO A 188 -17.99 -10.84 35.77
N SER A 189 -18.13 -9.53 35.65
CA SER A 189 -18.41 -8.62 36.77
C SER A 189 -19.91 -8.48 37.06
N GLY A 190 -20.78 -8.91 36.14
CA GLY A 190 -22.23 -8.73 36.18
C GLY A 190 -22.77 -7.52 35.40
N SER A 191 -21.89 -6.75 34.74
CA SER A 191 -22.26 -5.69 33.78
C SER A 191 -22.02 -6.13 32.32
N GLY A 192 -22.28 -5.26 31.34
CA GLY A 192 -22.14 -5.53 29.90
C GLY A 192 -21.06 -4.72 29.17
N ASP A 193 -20.08 -4.14 29.87
CA ASP A 193 -18.96 -3.38 29.26
C ASP A 193 -17.64 -4.01 29.71
N ALA A 194 -17.39 -5.26 29.29
CA ALA A 194 -16.31 -6.10 29.80
C ALA A 194 -15.66 -6.97 28.71
N GLU A 195 -15.52 -6.43 27.49
CA GLU A 195 -14.84 -7.13 26.39
C GLU A 195 -13.34 -7.25 26.67
N THR A 196 -12.71 -8.35 26.27
CA THR A 196 -11.24 -8.46 26.35
C THR A 196 -10.59 -7.42 25.45
N ILE A 197 -11.05 -7.34 24.20
CA ILE A 197 -10.68 -6.26 23.27
C ILE A 197 -11.96 -5.63 22.73
N ARG A 198 -12.09 -4.32 22.88
CA ARG A 198 -13.02 -3.53 22.07
C ARG A 198 -12.23 -2.76 21.02
N PHE A 199 -12.52 -3.01 19.75
CA PHE A 199 -11.90 -2.28 18.65
C PHE A 199 -12.93 -1.36 18.00
N GLY A 200 -13.08 -0.15 18.52
CA GLY A 200 -14.02 0.82 17.98
C GLY A 200 -15.16 1.21 18.90
N LEU A 201 -16.01 2.10 18.39
CA LEU A 201 -17.23 2.56 19.06
C LEU A 201 -18.36 2.55 18.04
N SER A 202 -19.59 2.25 18.47
CA SER A 202 -20.74 2.22 17.55
C SER A 202 -20.91 3.54 16.80
N GLY A 203 -20.71 4.70 17.45
CA GLY A 203 -20.79 6.01 16.78
C GLY A 203 -19.68 6.28 15.76
N LEU A 204 -18.66 5.42 15.68
CA LEU A 204 -17.54 5.48 14.74
C LEU A 204 -17.46 4.22 13.87
N SER A 205 -18.53 3.41 13.82
CA SER A 205 -18.49 2.08 13.21
C SER A 205 -18.14 2.08 11.72
N MET A 206 -18.50 3.15 11.01
CA MET A 206 -18.18 3.31 9.58
C MET A 206 -16.77 3.83 9.32
N SER A 207 -16.03 4.23 10.37
CA SER A 207 -14.64 4.63 10.24
C SER A 207 -13.77 3.40 9.98
N THR A 208 -12.90 3.48 8.98
CA THR A 208 -11.94 2.41 8.69
C THR A 208 -10.81 2.44 9.73
N GLY A 209 -10.62 1.31 10.43
CA GLY A 209 -9.53 1.11 11.37
C GLY A 209 -8.26 0.57 10.71
N GLU A 210 -8.36 -0.36 9.75
CA GLU A 210 -7.20 -1.10 9.22
C GLU A 210 -6.38 -1.78 10.34
N GLY A 211 -7.04 -2.13 11.45
CA GLY A 211 -6.43 -2.79 12.58
C GLY A 211 -6.05 -4.23 12.24
N ARG A 212 -4.95 -4.72 12.83
CA ARG A 212 -4.49 -6.10 12.69
C ARG A 212 -4.42 -6.73 14.07
N ILE A 213 -5.26 -7.74 14.30
CA ILE A 213 -5.27 -8.54 15.52
C ILE A 213 -4.83 -9.94 15.11
N GLU A 214 -3.59 -10.29 15.43
CA GLU A 214 -3.03 -11.56 14.96
C GLU A 214 -2.07 -12.23 15.92
N TYR A 215 -1.98 -13.55 15.86
CA TYR A 215 -1.07 -14.33 16.71
C TYR A 215 -1.27 -14.10 18.22
N ASN A 216 -2.48 -13.77 18.69
CA ASN A 216 -2.76 -13.63 20.12
C ASN A 216 -3.37 -14.91 20.69
N LEU A 217 -3.09 -15.18 21.97
CA LEU A 217 -3.65 -16.30 22.71
C LEU A 217 -4.64 -15.78 23.76
N PHE A 218 -5.89 -16.26 23.68
CA PHE A 218 -6.97 -15.94 24.62
C PHE A 218 -7.39 -17.21 25.37
N VAL A 219 -7.29 -17.21 26.70
CA VAL A 219 -7.61 -18.38 27.54
C VAL A 219 -8.54 -17.99 28.68
N ASN A 220 -9.72 -18.62 28.79
CA ASN A 220 -10.71 -18.27 29.83
C ASN A 220 -11.12 -16.78 29.84
N CYS A 221 -11.12 -16.14 28.68
CA CYS A 221 -11.58 -14.77 28.52
C CYS A 221 -13.10 -14.76 28.35
N ARG A 222 -13.82 -14.51 29.44
CA ARG A 222 -15.29 -14.58 29.57
C ARG A 222 -15.86 -13.38 30.33
N GLY A 223 -15.27 -12.19 30.18
CA GLY A 223 -15.74 -10.97 30.87
C GLY A 223 -17.21 -10.66 30.57
N GLU A 224 -17.61 -10.84 29.32
CA GLU A 224 -19.01 -10.79 28.88
C GLU A 224 -19.23 -11.66 27.63
N ASN A 225 -20.33 -11.45 26.89
CA ASN A 225 -20.64 -12.27 25.71
C ASN A 225 -19.80 -11.90 24.49
N GLU A 226 -19.22 -10.70 24.44
CA GLU A 226 -18.22 -10.28 23.45
C GLU A 226 -16.80 -10.42 24.05
N LEU A 227 -16.06 -11.46 23.64
CA LEU A 227 -14.63 -11.58 23.95
C LEU A 227 -13.86 -10.49 23.21
N ILE A 228 -14.06 -10.42 21.90
CA ILE A 228 -13.65 -9.29 21.06
C ILE A 228 -14.91 -8.64 20.50
N SER A 229 -15.01 -7.32 20.62
CA SER A 229 -16.07 -6.53 20.00
C SER A 229 -15.49 -5.58 18.98
N ASN A 230 -15.63 -5.93 17.70
CA ASN A 230 -15.28 -5.07 16.57
C ASN A 230 -16.41 -4.08 16.34
N LYS A 231 -16.07 -2.79 16.39
CA LYS A 231 -17.00 -1.67 16.21
C LYS A 231 -16.39 -0.61 15.28
N SER A 232 -15.71 -1.05 14.22
CA SER A 232 -15.17 -0.22 13.13
C SER A 232 -14.94 -1.05 11.85
N SER A 233 -14.72 -0.40 10.71
CA SER A 233 -14.61 -1.10 9.41
C SER A 233 -13.17 -1.49 9.06
N GLY A 234 -12.99 -2.50 8.21
CA GLY A 234 -11.72 -2.82 7.56
C GLY A 234 -10.65 -3.43 8.47
N ASN A 235 -11.03 -4.04 9.60
CA ASN A 235 -10.07 -4.69 10.49
C ASN A 235 -9.84 -6.16 10.10
N THR A 236 -8.65 -6.68 10.42
CA THR A 236 -8.26 -8.08 10.17
C THR A 236 -8.02 -8.81 11.48
N TYR A 237 -8.68 -9.95 11.65
CA TYR A 237 -8.51 -10.89 12.75
C TYR A 237 -7.98 -12.21 12.19
N ARG A 238 -6.70 -12.51 12.42
CA ARG A 238 -6.10 -13.72 11.84
C ARG A 238 -5.12 -14.46 12.72
N TYR A 239 -5.02 -15.77 12.57
CA TYR A 239 -4.02 -16.60 13.28
C TYR A 239 -4.07 -16.46 14.81
N ASN A 240 -5.21 -16.06 15.37
CA ASN A 240 -5.40 -16.02 16.82
C ASN A 240 -5.86 -17.38 17.33
N THR A 241 -5.57 -17.65 18.60
CA THR A 241 -5.98 -18.87 19.30
C THR A 241 -6.89 -18.52 20.48
N PHE A 242 -8.14 -19.00 20.44
CA PHE A 242 -9.14 -18.80 21.48
C PHE A 242 -9.47 -20.14 22.14
N LEU A 243 -9.19 -20.25 23.44
CA LEU A 243 -9.34 -21.49 24.21
C LEU A 243 -10.23 -21.28 25.43
N ASN A 244 -11.14 -22.23 25.65
CA ASN A 244 -11.90 -22.37 26.90
C ASN A 244 -12.67 -21.10 27.30
N SER A 245 -13.21 -20.37 26.34
CA SER A 245 -13.99 -19.13 26.54
C SER A 245 -15.48 -19.31 26.23
N ALA A 246 -16.08 -20.43 26.65
CA ALA A 246 -17.51 -20.66 26.44
C ALA A 246 -18.36 -19.51 27.04
N GLY A 247 -19.33 -19.06 26.26
CA GLY A 247 -20.17 -17.88 26.53
C GLY A 247 -19.65 -16.58 25.91
N ALA A 248 -18.43 -16.54 25.37
CA ALA A 248 -17.81 -15.33 24.84
C ALA A 248 -17.32 -15.49 23.38
N GLN A 249 -17.64 -14.51 22.54
CA GLN A 249 -17.53 -14.57 21.08
C GLN A 249 -16.50 -13.58 20.54
N LEU A 250 -15.84 -13.91 19.43
CA LEU A 250 -15.39 -12.83 18.53
C LEU A 250 -16.65 -12.26 17.85
N THR A 251 -16.96 -10.99 18.08
CA THR A 251 -18.15 -10.36 17.50
C THR A 251 -17.75 -9.25 16.54
N LEU A 252 -18.13 -9.42 15.27
CA LEU A 252 -18.25 -8.33 14.31
C LEU A 252 -19.53 -7.56 14.65
N ARG A 253 -19.42 -6.65 15.62
CA ARG A 253 -20.58 -6.05 16.29
C ARG A 253 -21.14 -4.88 15.52
N HIS A 254 -20.25 -4.06 14.95
CA HIS A 254 -20.54 -2.99 14.00
C HIS A 254 -19.35 -2.79 13.05
N GLY A 255 -19.61 -2.08 11.95
CA GLY A 255 -18.61 -1.80 10.92
C GLY A 255 -18.54 -2.93 9.89
N ASN A 256 -17.95 -2.62 8.75
CA ASN A 256 -18.02 -3.44 7.54
C ASN A 256 -16.62 -3.90 7.10
N ASP A 257 -16.55 -4.73 6.07
CA ASP A 257 -15.31 -5.01 5.32
C ASP A 257 -14.18 -5.65 6.17
N CYS A 258 -14.53 -6.31 7.28
CA CYS A 258 -13.57 -7.01 8.12
C CYS A 258 -13.19 -8.40 7.56
N LEU A 259 -11.94 -8.80 7.79
CA LEU A 259 -11.40 -10.11 7.47
C LEU A 259 -11.24 -10.94 8.74
N VAL A 260 -11.73 -12.18 8.74
CA VAL A 260 -11.56 -13.14 9.84
C VAL A 260 -11.07 -14.46 9.28
N TYR A 261 -9.77 -14.76 9.41
CA TYR A 261 -9.24 -15.98 8.80
C TYR A 261 -8.09 -16.64 9.54
N GLY A 262 -7.93 -17.96 9.37
CA GLY A 262 -6.83 -18.68 9.99
C GLY A 262 -6.88 -18.75 11.52
N ASN A 263 -8.02 -18.45 12.15
CA ASN A 263 -8.14 -18.47 13.61
C ASN A 263 -8.53 -19.85 14.12
N TYR A 264 -8.07 -20.17 15.33
CA TYR A 264 -8.39 -21.38 16.07
C TYR A 264 -9.35 -21.07 17.22
N PHE A 265 -10.56 -21.62 17.17
CA PHE A 265 -11.57 -21.51 18.23
C PHE A 265 -11.82 -22.90 18.84
N ARG A 266 -11.44 -23.11 20.11
CA ARG A 266 -11.67 -24.37 20.82
C ARG A 266 -12.35 -24.18 22.17
N GLY A 267 -13.53 -24.78 22.34
CA GLY A 267 -14.30 -24.66 23.58
C GLY A 267 -14.76 -23.23 23.90
N THR A 268 -15.13 -22.46 22.87
CA THR A 268 -15.60 -21.06 22.94
C THR A 268 -17.04 -20.91 22.41
N ASP A 269 -17.54 -19.68 22.24
CA ASP A 269 -18.78 -19.38 21.51
C ASP A 269 -18.53 -18.86 20.08
N GLY A 270 -17.34 -19.11 19.54
CA GLY A 270 -17.01 -18.88 18.13
C GLY A 270 -17.15 -17.42 17.68
N LEU A 271 -17.80 -17.23 16.52
CA LEU A 271 -17.90 -15.96 15.81
C LEU A 271 -19.36 -15.50 15.69
N ARG A 272 -19.64 -14.23 16.00
CA ARG A 272 -20.93 -13.56 15.74
C ARG A 272 -20.77 -12.44 14.72
N VAL A 273 -21.68 -12.34 13.76
CA VAL A 273 -21.52 -11.47 12.57
C VAL A 273 -22.70 -10.52 12.38
N PHE A 274 -22.43 -9.22 12.32
CA PHE A 274 -23.30 -8.14 11.84
C PHE A 274 -22.50 -7.27 10.87
N GLY A 275 -23.18 -6.45 10.07
CA GLY A 275 -22.53 -5.58 9.09
C GLY A 275 -22.11 -6.32 7.81
N ASP A 276 -21.51 -5.57 6.91
CA ASP A 276 -21.44 -5.96 5.51
C ASP A 276 -20.07 -6.48 5.08
N ARG A 277 -20.08 -7.31 4.03
CA ARG A 277 -18.90 -7.66 3.20
C ARG A 277 -17.75 -8.26 4.00
N HIS A 278 -18.07 -8.94 5.08
CA HIS A 278 -17.09 -9.68 5.87
C HIS A 278 -16.63 -10.93 5.13
N LEU A 279 -15.31 -11.19 5.14
CA LEU A 279 -14.74 -12.43 4.62
C LEU A 279 -14.26 -13.29 5.78
N ILE A 280 -14.86 -14.46 5.92
CA ILE A 280 -14.63 -15.39 7.02
C ILE A 280 -14.17 -16.71 6.43
N PHE A 281 -12.86 -16.98 6.45
CA PHE A 281 -12.32 -18.16 5.77
C PHE A 281 -11.15 -18.84 6.47
N SER A 282 -10.88 -20.10 6.14
CA SER A 282 -9.75 -20.85 6.70
C SER A 282 -9.72 -20.88 8.24
N ASN A 283 -10.85 -20.74 8.93
CA ASN A 283 -10.90 -20.81 10.39
C ASN A 283 -11.23 -22.23 10.87
N TYR A 284 -10.65 -22.60 12.01
CA TYR A 284 -10.85 -23.89 12.66
C TYR A 284 -11.70 -23.74 13.93
N PHE A 285 -12.88 -24.36 13.96
CA PHE A 285 -13.84 -24.30 15.06
C PHE A 285 -14.07 -25.69 15.65
N GLU A 286 -13.63 -25.96 16.88
CA GLU A 286 -13.76 -27.26 17.52
C GLU A 286 -14.39 -27.21 18.92
N GLY A 287 -15.41 -28.05 19.16
CA GLY A 287 -16.01 -28.21 20.49
C GLY A 287 -16.64 -26.94 21.05
N ASN A 288 -16.99 -25.98 20.20
CA ASN A 288 -17.57 -24.70 20.58
C ASN A 288 -19.08 -24.83 20.85
N THR A 289 -19.63 -23.95 21.67
CA THR A 289 -21.09 -23.81 21.80
C THR A 289 -21.70 -23.36 20.48
N GLN A 290 -21.03 -22.40 19.80
CA GLN A 290 -21.36 -21.95 18.46
C GLN A 290 -20.10 -21.84 17.60
N GLY A 291 -20.18 -22.20 16.32
CA GLY A 291 -19.15 -21.96 15.32
C GLY A 291 -19.29 -20.56 14.74
N VAL A 292 -20.25 -20.38 13.83
CA VAL A 292 -20.63 -19.06 13.29
C VAL A 292 -22.11 -18.78 13.59
N GLN A 293 -22.36 -17.69 14.30
CA GLN A 293 -23.67 -17.11 14.51
C GLN A 293 -23.84 -15.91 13.56
N MET A 294 -24.56 -16.12 12.46
CA MET A 294 -24.96 -15.03 11.59
C MET A 294 -26.03 -14.20 12.28
N GLY A 295 -25.86 -12.88 12.28
CA GLY A 295 -26.78 -11.93 12.89
C GLY A 295 -28.11 -11.89 12.15
N ASN A 296 -29.19 -11.69 12.90
CA ASN A 296 -30.48 -11.31 12.34
C ASN A 296 -30.63 -9.80 12.52
N GLY A 297 -30.47 -9.05 11.42
CA GLY A 297 -30.39 -7.58 11.41
C GLY A 297 -31.53 -6.92 12.18
N GLY A 298 -31.20 -5.95 13.02
CA GLY A 298 -32.18 -5.10 13.70
C GLY A 298 -32.42 -3.76 13.00
N GLY A 299 -31.61 -3.44 12.00
CA GLY A 299 -31.66 -2.25 11.16
C GLY A 299 -30.68 -2.43 10.00
N GLU A 300 -30.79 -1.58 8.98
CA GLU A 300 -29.89 -1.54 7.82
C GLU A 300 -29.22 -0.16 7.81
N VAL A 301 -27.94 -0.11 8.19
CA VAL A 301 -27.21 1.15 8.36
C VAL A 301 -27.04 1.85 7.01
N ALA A 302 -26.87 1.10 5.91
CA ALA A 302 -26.77 1.68 4.57
C ALA A 302 -28.09 2.37 4.15
N GLU A 303 -29.23 1.94 4.69
CA GLU A 303 -30.56 2.53 4.46
C GLU A 303 -30.93 3.59 5.53
N GLY A 304 -29.97 4.02 6.35
CA GLY A 304 -30.14 5.11 7.31
C GLY A 304 -30.53 4.70 8.72
N ALA A 305 -30.43 3.41 9.08
CA ALA A 305 -30.55 3.00 10.48
C ALA A 305 -29.42 3.59 11.35
N ALA A 306 -29.66 3.72 12.66
CA ALA A 306 -28.66 4.25 13.58
C ALA A 306 -27.41 3.35 13.62
N LEU A 307 -26.21 3.94 13.74
CA LEU A 307 -24.94 3.20 13.83
C LEU A 307 -24.85 2.25 15.04
N THR A 308 -25.69 2.46 16.05
CA THR A 308 -25.85 1.60 17.23
C THR A 308 -26.70 0.35 16.96
N SER A 309 -27.33 0.26 15.80
CA SER A 309 -28.16 -0.88 15.41
C SER A 309 -27.32 -2.14 15.25
N HIS A 310 -27.99 -3.29 15.31
CA HIS A 310 -27.41 -4.52 14.79
C HIS A 310 -27.61 -4.48 13.28
N ASP A 311 -26.57 -4.11 12.55
CA ASP A 311 -26.67 -3.95 11.11
C ASP A 311 -26.97 -5.29 10.44
N ARG A 312 -27.76 -5.27 9.37
CA ARG A 312 -28.12 -6.48 8.65
C ARG A 312 -26.85 -7.03 8.00
N PRO A 313 -26.53 -8.34 8.16
CA PRO A 313 -25.41 -8.88 7.44
C PRO A 313 -25.71 -8.96 5.94
N ASP A 314 -24.93 -8.23 5.16
CA ASP A 314 -25.05 -8.16 3.70
C ASP A 314 -23.74 -8.59 3.04
N ASP A 315 -23.80 -9.44 2.01
CA ASP A 315 -22.66 -9.75 1.13
C ASP A 315 -21.43 -10.37 1.81
N GLY A 316 -21.63 -10.95 3.00
CA GLY A 316 -20.59 -11.69 3.70
C GLY A 316 -20.32 -13.05 3.07
N VAL A 317 -19.07 -13.53 3.22
CA VAL A 317 -18.66 -14.87 2.82
C VAL A 317 -18.15 -15.67 4.02
N VAL A 318 -18.67 -16.88 4.18
CA VAL A 318 -18.19 -17.88 5.16
C VAL A 318 -17.73 -19.10 4.38
N ALA A 319 -16.42 -19.19 4.08
CA ALA A 319 -15.92 -20.23 3.18
C ALA A 319 -14.65 -20.92 3.66
N PHE A 320 -14.41 -22.17 3.28
CA PHE A 320 -13.18 -22.89 3.61
C PHE A 320 -12.91 -22.97 5.12
N ASN A 321 -13.94 -23.06 5.97
CA ASN A 321 -13.76 -23.25 7.40
C ASN A 321 -13.98 -24.72 7.77
N THR A 322 -13.35 -25.17 8.86
CA THR A 322 -13.53 -26.51 9.41
C THR A 322 -14.23 -26.41 10.75
N PHE A 323 -15.38 -27.06 10.88
CA PHE A 323 -16.21 -27.07 12.08
C PHE A 323 -16.36 -28.50 12.62
N LEU A 324 -15.90 -28.74 13.85
CA LEU A 324 -15.80 -30.06 14.44
C LEU A 324 -16.51 -30.11 15.80
N ASN A 325 -17.51 -30.97 15.94
CA ASN A 325 -18.18 -31.25 17.21
C ASN A 325 -18.71 -30.00 17.95
N ASN A 326 -19.07 -28.94 17.22
CA ASN A 326 -19.69 -27.77 17.83
C ASN A 326 -21.16 -28.08 18.16
N ASN A 327 -21.67 -27.59 19.29
CA ASN A 327 -23.08 -27.72 19.62
C ASN A 327 -23.96 -27.04 18.58
N THR A 328 -23.49 -25.94 17.99
CA THR A 328 -24.09 -25.33 16.80
C THR A 328 -22.98 -24.92 15.86
N HIS A 329 -22.95 -25.46 14.64
CA HIS A 329 -21.89 -25.15 13.70
C HIS A 329 -22.13 -23.80 13.01
N TYR A 330 -23.33 -23.60 12.47
CA TYR A 330 -23.75 -22.36 11.82
C TYR A 330 -25.21 -22.07 12.13
N ARG A 331 -25.59 -20.84 12.48
CA ARG A 331 -27.01 -20.49 12.70
C ARG A 331 -27.29 -19.00 12.54
N MET A 332 -28.50 -18.64 12.10
CA MET A 332 -29.08 -17.30 12.29
C MET A 332 -30.30 -17.39 13.21
N ALA A 333 -30.15 -17.01 14.47
CA ALA A 333 -31.25 -17.09 15.44
C ALA A 333 -32.37 -16.09 15.13
N GLY A 334 -33.58 -16.40 15.59
CA GLY A 334 -34.75 -15.55 15.36
C GLY A 334 -34.71 -14.23 16.12
N ARG A 335 -35.25 -13.18 15.51
CA ARG A 335 -35.37 -11.84 16.11
C ARG A 335 -36.75 -11.25 15.79
N THR A 336 -37.40 -10.67 16.80
CA THR A 336 -38.63 -9.90 16.61
C THR A 336 -38.36 -8.72 15.66
N HIS A 337 -39.11 -8.66 14.55
CA HIS A 337 -38.91 -7.69 13.46
C HIS A 337 -37.50 -7.74 12.84
N GLY A 338 -36.85 -8.90 12.87
CA GLY A 338 -35.54 -9.08 12.28
C GLY A 338 -35.56 -8.96 10.76
N LEU A 339 -34.61 -8.20 10.22
CA LEU A 339 -34.36 -8.05 8.79
C LEU A 339 -33.61 -9.24 8.19
N GLY A 340 -33.08 -10.12 9.05
CA GLY A 340 -32.36 -11.32 8.65
C GLY A 340 -30.95 -11.03 8.13
N ALA A 341 -30.56 -11.65 7.02
CA ALA A 341 -29.28 -11.46 6.34
C ALA A 341 -29.43 -11.69 4.82
N VAL A 342 -28.72 -10.95 3.98
CA VAL A 342 -28.86 -11.08 2.52
C VAL A 342 -27.54 -11.23 1.78
N ARG A 343 -27.60 -11.89 0.64
CA ARG A 343 -26.47 -12.21 -0.25
C ARG A 343 -25.27 -12.86 0.46
N ILE A 344 -25.54 -13.65 1.51
CA ILE A 344 -24.49 -14.37 2.23
C ILE A 344 -24.07 -15.61 1.44
N THR A 345 -22.77 -15.78 1.21
CA THR A 345 -22.22 -16.98 0.57
C THR A 345 -21.61 -17.89 1.63
N VAL A 346 -22.07 -19.15 1.70
CA VAL A 346 -21.50 -20.17 2.58
C VAL A 346 -20.98 -21.33 1.72
N ALA A 347 -19.66 -21.47 1.63
CA ALA A 347 -19.05 -22.31 0.61
C ALA A 347 -17.86 -23.16 1.08
N ASN A 348 -17.72 -24.38 0.59
CA ASN A 348 -16.53 -25.21 0.80
C ASN A 348 -16.12 -25.36 2.29
N ASN A 349 -17.09 -25.38 3.20
CA ASN A 349 -16.83 -25.65 4.63
C ASN A 349 -16.95 -27.14 4.94
N ILE A 350 -16.17 -27.62 5.91
CA ILE A 350 -16.37 -28.96 6.51
C ILE A 350 -17.17 -28.81 7.80
N PHE A 351 -18.26 -29.55 7.89
CA PHE A 351 -19.04 -29.74 9.11
C PHE A 351 -19.00 -31.20 9.52
N GLN A 352 -18.37 -31.51 10.64
CA GLN A 352 -18.26 -32.88 11.15
C GLN A 352 -18.65 -33.00 12.62
N GLY A 353 -19.46 -34.00 12.93
CA GLY A 353 -20.01 -34.21 14.28
C GLY A 353 -21.03 -33.13 14.66
N GLY A 354 -21.35 -32.98 15.95
CA GLY A 354 -22.15 -31.87 16.46
C GLY A 354 -23.50 -31.60 15.75
N GLY A 355 -23.92 -30.32 15.70
CA GLY A 355 -25.01 -29.84 14.85
C GLY A 355 -25.81 -28.67 15.41
N THR A 356 -25.84 -27.50 14.79
CA THR A 356 -26.92 -27.12 13.86
C THR A 356 -26.31 -26.34 12.69
N ILE A 357 -26.78 -26.61 11.47
CA ILE A 357 -26.28 -26.03 10.21
C ILE A 357 -27.41 -25.26 9.56
N ALA A 358 -27.47 -23.99 9.92
CA ALA A 358 -28.39 -22.98 9.44
C ALA A 358 -29.84 -23.20 9.88
N ASP A 359 -30.19 -22.89 11.12
CA ASP A 359 -31.61 -22.77 11.51
C ASP A 359 -31.99 -21.28 11.63
N LEU A 360 -32.34 -20.73 10.45
CA LEU A 360 -32.32 -19.34 9.98
C LEU A 360 -33.65 -18.62 10.21
N ASN A 361 -33.88 -18.10 11.41
CA ASN A 361 -35.23 -17.64 11.76
C ASN A 361 -35.46 -16.14 11.50
N GLY A 362 -35.15 -15.71 10.28
CA GLY A 362 -35.38 -14.38 9.70
C GLY A 362 -35.24 -14.40 8.17
N PRO A 363 -35.56 -13.31 7.45
CA PRO A 363 -35.39 -13.25 6.00
C PRO A 363 -33.95 -13.61 5.59
N TYR A 364 -33.78 -14.57 4.70
CA TYR A 364 -32.44 -14.99 4.29
C TYR A 364 -32.36 -15.13 2.78
N THR A 365 -31.41 -14.43 2.17
CA THR A 365 -31.00 -14.70 0.78
C THR A 365 -29.52 -15.05 0.81
N GLY A 366 -29.16 -16.23 0.35
CA GLY A 366 -27.77 -16.67 0.40
C GLY A 366 -27.51 -17.86 -0.50
N SER A 367 -26.25 -18.01 -0.88
CA SER A 367 -25.78 -19.08 -1.75
C SER A 367 -25.01 -20.10 -0.93
N TRP A 368 -25.33 -21.38 -1.13
CA TRP A 368 -24.65 -22.50 -0.48
C TRP A 368 -24.04 -23.38 -1.56
N LEU A 369 -22.75 -23.70 -1.46
CA LEU A 369 -22.09 -24.56 -2.46
C LEU A 369 -20.88 -25.31 -1.89
N GLY A 370 -20.67 -26.55 -2.33
CA GLY A 370 -19.46 -27.30 -2.01
C GLY A 370 -19.24 -27.66 -0.53
N ASN A 371 -20.22 -27.42 0.36
CA ASN A 371 -20.06 -27.74 1.78
C ASN A 371 -20.13 -29.26 2.02
N ILE A 372 -19.49 -29.73 3.08
CA ILE A 372 -19.47 -31.15 3.45
C ILE A 372 -20.11 -31.32 4.82
N CYS A 373 -21.05 -32.25 4.91
CA CYS A 373 -21.63 -32.71 6.17
C CYS A 373 -21.21 -34.16 6.43
N TRP A 374 -20.65 -34.45 7.60
CA TRP A 374 -20.29 -35.81 7.98
C TRP A 374 -20.57 -36.10 9.44
N ASN A 375 -21.36 -37.14 9.73
CA ASN A 375 -21.78 -37.49 11.08
C ASN A 375 -22.39 -36.30 11.87
N THR A 376 -22.96 -35.32 11.18
CA THR A 376 -23.72 -34.23 11.78
C THR A 376 -25.13 -34.74 12.13
N GLY A 377 -25.75 -34.20 13.20
CA GLY A 377 -27.09 -34.62 13.59
C GLY A 377 -28.19 -34.29 12.56
N SER A 378 -28.00 -33.19 11.81
CA SER A 378 -28.85 -32.73 10.70
C SER A 378 -28.09 -31.66 9.90
N ALA A 379 -28.52 -31.41 8.67
CA ALA A 379 -28.09 -30.27 7.87
C ALA A 379 -28.95 -29.00 8.10
N GLY A 380 -29.86 -29.00 9.09
CA GLY A 380 -30.74 -27.86 9.41
C GLY A 380 -31.57 -27.39 8.21
N ASP A 381 -31.69 -26.07 8.03
CA ASP A 381 -32.35 -25.45 6.87
C ASP A 381 -31.36 -25.14 5.73
N MET A 382 -30.13 -25.66 5.77
CA MET A 382 -29.22 -25.54 4.62
C MET A 382 -29.83 -26.28 3.40
N PRO A 383 -29.92 -25.62 2.23
CA PRO A 383 -30.47 -26.25 1.02
C PRO A 383 -29.70 -27.51 0.64
N SER A 384 -30.42 -28.56 0.21
CA SER A 384 -29.82 -29.85 -0.18
C SER A 384 -28.84 -29.77 -1.35
N SER A 385 -28.95 -28.75 -2.20
CA SER A 385 -27.98 -28.46 -3.27
C SER A 385 -26.67 -27.86 -2.75
N GLY A 386 -26.67 -27.36 -1.51
CA GLY A 386 -25.56 -26.62 -0.93
C GLY A 386 -24.50 -27.47 -0.25
N TYR A 387 -24.75 -28.77 -0.08
CA TYR A 387 -23.86 -29.68 0.61
C TYR A 387 -23.85 -31.10 0.05
N GLN A 388 -22.82 -31.86 0.42
CA GLN A 388 -22.74 -33.30 0.20
C GLN A 388 -22.55 -34.02 1.55
N ILE A 389 -23.12 -35.22 1.66
CA ILE A 389 -22.83 -36.11 2.79
C ILE A 389 -21.67 -37.02 2.40
N ARG A 390 -20.47 -36.73 2.89
CA ARG A 390 -19.23 -37.41 2.48
C ARG A 390 -18.24 -37.44 3.63
N ASN A 391 -17.58 -38.57 3.85
CA ASN A 391 -16.52 -38.66 4.86
C ASN A 391 -15.31 -37.83 4.45
N PRO A 392 -14.92 -36.78 5.21
CA PRO A 392 -13.79 -35.92 4.88
C PRO A 392 -12.42 -36.58 5.12
N LEU A 393 -12.37 -37.78 5.73
CA LEU A 393 -11.13 -38.48 6.11
C LEU A 393 -10.17 -37.57 6.88
N LEU A 394 -10.63 -37.12 8.04
CA LEU A 394 -9.85 -36.26 8.93
C LEU A 394 -9.12 -37.05 10.04
N SER A 395 -7.94 -36.58 10.44
CA SER A 395 -7.19 -37.12 11.59
C SER A 395 -6.46 -36.04 12.37
N ALA A 396 -6.37 -36.20 13.69
CA ALA A 396 -5.57 -35.33 14.54
C ALA A 396 -4.06 -35.51 14.27
N ASP A 397 -3.33 -34.40 14.24
CA ASP A 397 -1.87 -34.36 14.27
C ASP A 397 -1.32 -34.46 15.71
N ALA A 398 -0.01 -34.30 15.87
CA ALA A 398 0.65 -34.38 17.18
C ALA A 398 0.22 -33.28 18.17
N ASN A 399 -0.32 -32.16 17.68
CA ASN A 399 -0.83 -31.05 18.49
C ASN A 399 -2.35 -31.17 18.73
N GLY A 400 -2.98 -32.25 18.25
CA GLY A 400 -4.41 -32.47 18.36
C GLY A 400 -5.24 -31.62 17.40
N ILE A 401 -4.63 -31.04 16.36
CA ILE A 401 -5.34 -30.33 15.29
C ILE A 401 -5.75 -31.34 14.23
N VAL A 402 -7.02 -31.31 13.84
CA VAL A 402 -7.60 -32.28 12.91
C VAL A 402 -7.43 -31.81 11.46
N ARG A 403 -6.82 -32.66 10.63
CA ARG A 403 -6.35 -32.37 9.27
C ARG A 403 -6.84 -33.36 8.23
N LEU A 404 -6.77 -32.98 6.96
CA LEU A 404 -7.05 -33.87 5.83
C LEU A 404 -6.00 -34.99 5.77
N GLN A 405 -6.45 -36.22 5.63
CA GLN A 405 -5.55 -37.33 5.28
C GLN A 405 -5.25 -37.32 3.78
N ALA A 406 -4.12 -37.88 3.37
CA ALA A 406 -3.71 -37.95 1.96
C ALA A 406 -4.72 -38.62 1.01
N ALA A 407 -5.58 -39.50 1.53
CA ALA A 407 -6.64 -40.14 0.75
C ALA A 407 -7.95 -39.32 0.74
N SER A 408 -7.94 -38.11 1.28
CA SER A 408 -9.15 -37.33 1.50
C SER A 408 -9.85 -37.03 0.18
N PRO A 409 -11.18 -37.23 0.14
CA PRO A 409 -11.98 -36.88 -1.02
C PRO A 409 -12.11 -35.37 -1.27
N LEU A 410 -11.62 -34.55 -0.35
CA LEU A 410 -11.81 -33.11 -0.30
C LEU A 410 -10.62 -32.32 -0.84
N ILE A 411 -9.53 -33.02 -1.15
CA ILE A 411 -8.36 -32.45 -1.79
C ILE A 411 -8.72 -32.03 -3.21
N ASP A 412 -8.32 -30.83 -3.63
CA ASP A 412 -8.58 -30.23 -4.94
C ASP A 412 -10.08 -30.17 -5.33
N ALA A 413 -10.97 -30.19 -4.34
CA ALA A 413 -12.39 -30.46 -4.56
C ALA A 413 -13.31 -29.24 -4.37
N ALA A 414 -12.76 -28.05 -4.06
CA ALA A 414 -13.58 -26.88 -3.83
C ALA A 414 -14.40 -26.49 -5.06
N ALA A 415 -15.65 -26.07 -4.81
CA ALA A 415 -16.55 -25.56 -5.82
C ALA A 415 -16.47 -24.03 -5.89
N GLY A 416 -16.67 -23.46 -7.07
CA GLY A 416 -16.66 -22.00 -7.26
C GLY A 416 -15.25 -21.41 -7.32
N SER A 417 -15.17 -20.07 -7.32
CA SER A 417 -13.91 -19.33 -7.42
C SER A 417 -13.84 -18.32 -6.28
N PHE A 418 -12.83 -18.45 -5.42
CA PHE A 418 -12.64 -17.61 -4.23
C PHE A 418 -11.21 -17.07 -4.18
N PRO A 419 -10.84 -16.12 -5.06
CA PRO A 419 -9.45 -15.68 -5.21
C PRO A 419 -8.85 -14.99 -3.97
N PHE A 420 -9.67 -14.72 -2.93
CA PHE A 420 -9.25 -14.05 -1.70
C PHE A 420 -8.81 -15.05 -0.64
N VAL A 421 -9.15 -16.32 -0.82
CA VAL A 421 -8.75 -17.42 0.04
C VAL A 421 -7.37 -17.88 -0.43
N THR A 422 -6.36 -17.08 -0.12
CA THR A 422 -4.97 -17.31 -0.57
C THR A 422 -4.16 -18.19 0.38
N VAL A 423 -4.65 -18.36 1.60
CA VAL A 423 -3.96 -19.10 2.66
C VAL A 423 -4.94 -19.95 3.46
N ASP A 424 -4.43 -21.04 4.02
CA ASP A 424 -5.14 -21.95 4.89
C ASP A 424 -5.00 -21.55 6.38
N MET A 425 -5.46 -22.41 7.30
CA MET A 425 -5.39 -22.17 8.75
C MET A 425 -3.98 -22.10 9.32
N ASP A 426 -3.00 -22.62 8.60
CA ASP A 426 -1.59 -22.66 8.95
C ASP A 426 -0.76 -21.60 8.21
N GLY A 427 -1.43 -20.74 7.44
CA GLY A 427 -0.77 -19.75 6.59
C GLY A 427 -0.05 -20.37 5.39
N GLN A 428 -0.28 -21.64 5.09
CA GLN A 428 0.21 -22.27 3.87
C GLN A 428 -0.55 -21.67 2.68
N PRO A 429 0.13 -21.40 1.56
CA PRO A 429 -0.54 -20.90 0.36
C PRO A 429 -1.50 -21.97 -0.17
N ARG A 430 -2.68 -21.54 -0.61
CA ARG A 430 -3.60 -22.40 -1.35
C ARG A 430 -3.24 -22.41 -2.83
N ASP A 431 -3.40 -23.56 -3.47
CA ASP A 431 -3.12 -23.68 -4.89
C ASP A 431 -4.32 -23.32 -5.78
N ALA A 432 -4.22 -23.61 -7.09
CA ALA A 432 -5.25 -23.26 -8.06
C ALA A 432 -6.57 -24.06 -7.90
N ASN A 433 -6.53 -25.21 -7.22
CA ASN A 433 -7.66 -26.04 -6.88
C ASN A 433 -7.68 -26.22 -5.35
N PRO A 434 -8.20 -25.24 -4.59
CA PRO A 434 -8.10 -25.31 -3.14
C PRO A 434 -8.90 -26.48 -2.56
N ASP A 435 -8.43 -26.99 -1.42
CA ASP A 435 -9.11 -28.03 -0.67
C ASP A 435 -10.38 -27.51 0.01
N ILE A 436 -11.39 -28.37 0.20
CA ILE A 436 -12.54 -28.01 1.04
C ILE A 436 -12.15 -28.04 2.52
N GLY A 437 -12.51 -27.01 3.28
CA GLY A 437 -12.18 -26.87 4.71
C GLY A 437 -11.01 -25.93 4.97
N ALA A 438 -10.62 -25.81 6.23
CA ALA A 438 -9.62 -24.84 6.70
C ALA A 438 -8.17 -25.23 6.44
N ASP A 439 -7.90 -26.53 6.29
CA ASP A 439 -6.59 -27.11 6.02
C ASP A 439 -6.42 -27.21 4.49
N GLU A 440 -5.23 -26.87 4.00
CA GLU A 440 -4.77 -27.26 2.66
C GLU A 440 -3.82 -28.45 2.82
N PHE A 441 -4.08 -29.56 2.13
CA PHE A 441 -3.18 -30.70 2.12
C PHE A 441 -1.90 -30.36 1.36
N SER A 442 -0.92 -29.83 2.10
CA SER A 442 0.28 -29.24 1.54
C SER A 442 1.52 -29.59 2.34
N ASP A 443 2.65 -29.80 1.63
CA ASP A 443 3.98 -29.93 2.21
C ASP A 443 4.65 -28.57 2.46
N ALA A 444 3.97 -27.44 2.17
CA ALA A 444 4.50 -26.11 2.43
C ALA A 444 4.80 -25.88 3.92
N PRO A 445 5.71 -24.98 4.30
CA PRO A 445 5.95 -24.69 5.70
C PRO A 445 4.71 -24.13 6.40
N VAL A 446 4.36 -24.71 7.55
CA VAL A 446 3.38 -24.16 8.50
C VAL A 446 3.97 -22.90 9.14
N VAL A 447 3.40 -21.74 8.86
CA VAL A 447 3.88 -20.42 9.34
C VAL A 447 2.98 -19.82 10.41
N ALA A 448 1.74 -20.29 10.52
CA ALA A 448 0.81 -20.05 11.61
C ALA A 448 0.43 -21.39 12.25
N ARG A 449 0.19 -21.39 13.56
CA ARG A 449 -0.20 -22.59 14.31
C ARG A 449 -1.06 -22.20 15.49
N ILE A 450 -1.75 -23.19 16.07
CA ILE A 450 -2.34 -23.01 17.39
C ILE A 450 -1.26 -22.58 18.40
N LEU A 451 -1.54 -21.53 19.15
CA LEU A 451 -0.55 -20.88 20.02
C LEU A 451 -0.58 -21.48 21.42
N THR A 452 0.60 -21.46 22.05
CA THR A 452 0.81 -21.79 23.45
C THR A 452 1.41 -20.59 24.18
N VAL A 453 1.48 -20.67 25.51
CA VAL A 453 2.18 -19.65 26.33
C VAL A 453 3.67 -19.52 26.01
N ALA A 454 4.26 -20.45 25.24
CA ALA A 454 5.64 -20.32 24.78
C ALA A 454 5.78 -19.39 23.56
N ASP A 455 4.69 -19.15 22.83
CA ASP A 455 4.65 -18.34 21.61
C ASP A 455 4.28 -16.87 21.90
N VAL A 456 3.61 -16.61 23.02
CA VAL A 456 3.01 -15.30 23.36
C VAL A 456 3.43 -14.79 24.73
N GLY A 457 3.12 -13.52 25.01
CA GLY A 457 3.36 -12.89 26.30
C GLY A 457 4.82 -12.48 26.52
N PRO A 458 5.12 -11.92 27.71
CA PRO A 458 6.35 -11.15 27.93
C PRO A 458 7.62 -11.98 27.86
N PHE A 459 7.50 -13.28 28.11
CA PHE A 459 8.62 -14.22 28.17
C PHE A 459 8.74 -15.10 26.93
N SER A 460 7.92 -14.93 25.90
CA SER A 460 8.05 -15.73 24.69
C SER A 460 9.38 -15.43 23.99
N LYS A 461 9.92 -16.48 23.34
CA LYS A 461 11.20 -16.43 22.63
C LYS A 461 11.03 -15.85 21.22
N GLY A 462 10.37 -14.70 21.11
CA GLY A 462 10.50 -13.83 19.94
C GLY A 462 11.82 -13.06 20.03
N LEU A 463 12.57 -12.95 18.92
CA LEU A 463 13.68 -11.99 18.81
C LEU A 463 13.13 -10.60 19.14
N ASP A 464 13.71 -9.90 20.11
CA ASP A 464 13.51 -8.45 20.23
C ASP A 464 14.26 -7.79 19.07
N PRO A 465 13.58 -7.14 18.11
CA PRO A 465 14.27 -6.36 17.12
C PRO A 465 14.33 -4.92 17.64
N VAL A 466 15.43 -4.58 18.30
CA VAL A 466 15.95 -3.22 18.10
C VAL A 466 16.46 -3.23 16.66
N SER A 467 15.67 -2.64 15.75
CA SER A 467 15.76 -2.67 14.28
C SER A 467 14.93 -3.76 13.59
N HIS A 468 13.64 -3.47 13.38
CA HIS A 468 13.02 -3.74 12.10
C HIS A 468 12.35 -2.46 11.63
N THR A 469 12.84 -1.90 10.53
CA THR A 469 12.03 -1.06 9.66
C THR A 469 10.69 -1.77 9.46
N LEU A 470 9.60 -1.06 9.75
CA LEU A 470 8.23 -1.49 9.45
C LEU A 470 8.11 -1.81 7.96
N SER A 471 8.50 -3.02 7.55
CA SER A 471 8.24 -3.56 6.22
C SER A 471 6.80 -4.04 6.24
N HIS A 472 5.90 -3.17 5.82
CA HIS A 472 4.51 -3.50 5.54
C HIS A 472 4.45 -4.52 4.39
N GLU A 473 4.45 -5.81 4.70
CA GLU A 473 3.97 -6.82 3.74
C GLU A 473 2.46 -6.62 3.56
N SER A 474 2.10 -6.03 2.42
CA SER A 474 0.72 -5.94 1.96
C SER A 474 0.25 -7.33 1.52
N ALA A 475 -0.54 -8.01 2.35
CA ALA A 475 -1.31 -9.17 1.92
C ALA A 475 -2.41 -8.69 0.95
N SER A 476 -2.14 -8.75 -0.36
CA SER A 476 -3.16 -8.63 -1.40
C SER A 476 -3.65 -10.02 -1.77
N ALA A 477 -4.84 -10.38 -1.28
CA ALA A 477 -5.56 -11.60 -1.63
C ALA A 477 -6.95 -11.19 -2.14
N GLY A 478 -7.22 -11.46 -3.42
CA GLY A 478 -8.23 -10.75 -4.23
C GLY A 478 -9.67 -11.21 -4.06
N THR A 479 -10.61 -10.30 -3.86
CA THR A 479 -12.04 -10.62 -3.75
C THR A 479 -12.70 -10.84 -5.11
N GLY A 480 -13.37 -11.98 -5.32
CA GLY A 480 -14.22 -12.23 -6.49
C GLY A 480 -15.60 -12.73 -6.06
N LEU A 481 -16.65 -12.01 -6.52
CA LEU A 481 -18.11 -12.28 -6.49
C LEU A 481 -19.02 -11.43 -5.55
N ARG A 482 -18.93 -10.11 -5.72
CA ARG A 482 -19.97 -9.09 -6.08
C ARG A 482 -21.29 -8.94 -5.28
N SER A 483 -21.28 -7.99 -4.34
CA SER A 483 -22.07 -6.74 -4.45
C SER A 483 -21.10 -5.53 -4.45
N GLU A 484 -21.55 -4.38 -4.97
CA GLU A 484 -20.70 -3.24 -5.34
C GLU A 484 -20.03 -2.55 -4.14
N SER A 485 -18.73 -2.80 -3.94
CA SER A 485 -17.96 -2.28 -2.79
C SER A 485 -16.71 -1.47 -3.16
N SER A 486 -16.32 -1.42 -4.43
CA SER A 486 -15.20 -0.60 -4.89
C SER A 486 -15.48 0.04 -6.26
N VAL A 487 -14.79 1.16 -6.55
CA VAL A 487 -14.78 1.76 -7.90
C VAL A 487 -14.31 0.75 -8.97
N CYS A 488 -13.46 -0.20 -8.58
CA CYS A 488 -12.97 -1.26 -9.46
C CYS A 488 -14.10 -2.22 -9.88
N ASP A 489 -14.96 -2.59 -8.93
CA ASP A 489 -16.13 -3.44 -9.20
C ASP A 489 -17.18 -2.72 -10.07
N TRP A 490 -17.40 -1.43 -9.80
CA TRP A 490 -18.26 -0.60 -10.64
C TRP A 490 -17.72 -0.51 -12.08
N LEU A 491 -16.43 -0.20 -12.26
CA LEU A 491 -15.79 -0.16 -13.59
C LEU A 491 -15.98 -1.48 -14.32
N GLU A 492 -15.81 -2.60 -13.61
CA GLU A 492 -15.97 -3.92 -14.19
C GLU A 492 -17.42 -4.20 -14.64
N ARG A 493 -18.42 -3.74 -13.89
CA ARG A 493 -19.84 -3.84 -14.28
C ARG A 493 -20.20 -2.87 -15.40
N TYR A 494 -19.86 -1.59 -15.27
CA TYR A 494 -20.20 -0.53 -16.23
C TYR A 494 -19.69 -0.90 -17.63
N LEU A 495 -18.45 -1.36 -17.71
CA LEU A 495 -17.87 -1.81 -18.97
C LEU A 495 -18.65 -3.02 -19.51
N LYS A 496 -19.09 -3.96 -18.66
CA LYS A 496 -19.85 -5.15 -19.08
C LYS A 496 -21.22 -4.78 -19.64
N GLU A 497 -21.90 -3.83 -19.02
CA GLU A 497 -23.19 -3.32 -19.47
C GLU A 497 -23.10 -2.55 -20.79
N LYS A 498 -22.05 -1.74 -20.96
CA LYS A 498 -21.79 -1.02 -22.21
C LYS A 498 -21.26 -1.90 -23.34
N LYS A 499 -21.07 -3.20 -23.09
CA LYS A 499 -20.36 -4.14 -23.98
C LYS A 499 -18.95 -3.66 -24.34
N ILE A 500 -18.34 -2.89 -23.43
CA ILE A 500 -16.94 -2.46 -23.48
C ILE A 500 -16.06 -3.43 -22.66
N ALA A 501 -16.61 -4.21 -21.71
CA ALA A 501 -15.83 -5.18 -20.92
C ALA A 501 -15.26 -6.30 -21.80
N ASP A 502 -15.90 -6.54 -22.94
CA ASP A 502 -15.38 -7.38 -24.01
C ASP A 502 -14.60 -6.52 -25.02
N TRP A 503 -13.63 -5.75 -24.53
CA TRP A 503 -12.57 -5.14 -25.34
C TRP A 503 -11.23 -5.89 -25.18
N PRO A 504 -10.93 -6.90 -26.01
CA PRO A 504 -11.88 -7.80 -26.68
C PRO A 504 -11.50 -9.27 -26.50
N THR A 505 -12.35 -10.01 -25.79
CA THR A 505 -12.46 -11.49 -25.85
C THR A 505 -12.84 -11.96 -27.26
N GLY A 506 -13.48 -11.11 -28.08
CA GLY A 506 -13.68 -11.35 -29.52
C GLY A 506 -12.40 -11.26 -30.37
N LEU A 507 -11.34 -10.59 -29.91
CA LEU A 507 -10.05 -10.47 -30.62
C LEU A 507 -9.01 -11.48 -30.13
N LEU A 508 -9.19 -12.05 -28.94
CA LEU A 508 -8.44 -13.23 -28.51
C LEU A 508 -8.92 -14.52 -29.19
N GLN A 509 -10.10 -14.52 -29.82
CA GLN A 509 -10.55 -15.59 -30.72
C GLN A 509 -10.25 -15.34 -32.21
N ALA A 510 -9.99 -14.10 -32.61
CA ALA A 510 -9.53 -13.79 -33.96
C ALA A 510 -8.01 -13.99 -34.05
N GLY A 511 -7.60 -15.21 -34.37
CA GLY A 511 -6.22 -15.48 -34.78
C GLY A 511 -5.78 -14.49 -35.87
N ASP A 512 -4.61 -13.88 -35.68
CA ASP A 512 -3.74 -13.24 -36.68
C ASP A 512 -4.35 -12.33 -37.77
N ASN A 513 -5.60 -11.85 -37.66
CA ASN A 513 -6.23 -11.09 -38.75
C ASN A 513 -6.04 -9.56 -38.57
N PRO A 514 -5.17 -8.89 -39.36
CA PRO A 514 -4.75 -7.50 -39.14
C PRO A 514 -5.78 -6.44 -39.58
N THR A 515 -6.99 -6.84 -39.97
CA THR A 515 -8.01 -5.98 -40.59
C THR A 515 -9.18 -5.62 -39.68
N ASP A 516 -9.16 -5.99 -38.40
CA ASP A 516 -10.22 -5.61 -37.46
C ASP A 516 -10.13 -4.12 -37.09
N MET A 517 -11.00 -3.31 -37.70
CA MET A 517 -11.09 -1.85 -37.51
C MET A 517 -11.92 -1.44 -36.29
N SER A 518 -12.41 -2.36 -35.46
CA SER A 518 -13.25 -2.05 -34.29
C SER A 518 -12.57 -1.11 -33.29
N LEU A 519 -11.26 -1.25 -33.07
CA LEU A 519 -10.43 -0.37 -32.23
C LEU A 519 -10.38 1.09 -32.68
N LYS A 520 -10.49 1.36 -33.98
CA LYS A 520 -10.54 2.74 -34.48
C LYS A 520 -11.88 3.43 -34.20
N LYS A 521 -12.89 2.69 -33.74
CA LYS A 521 -14.21 3.21 -33.38
C LYS A 521 -14.36 3.42 -31.87
N THR A 522 -13.40 2.96 -31.05
CA THR A 522 -13.39 3.15 -29.60
C THR A 522 -13.14 4.60 -29.26
N SER A 523 -13.98 5.19 -28.42
CA SER A 523 -13.69 6.55 -27.94
C SER A 523 -12.48 6.51 -27.00
N ARG A 524 -11.78 7.64 -26.90
CA ARG A 524 -10.66 7.79 -25.97
C ARG A 524 -11.10 7.57 -24.52
N THR A 525 -12.31 8.02 -24.20
CA THR A 525 -12.96 7.79 -22.91
C THR A 525 -13.14 6.29 -22.62
N ASP A 526 -13.62 5.50 -23.59
CA ASP A 526 -13.79 4.06 -23.40
C ASP A 526 -12.45 3.36 -23.18
N LEU A 527 -11.39 3.81 -23.87
CA LEU A 527 -10.03 3.33 -23.62
C LEU A 527 -9.54 3.70 -22.21
N ALA A 528 -9.77 4.93 -21.77
CA ALA A 528 -9.42 5.37 -20.43
C ALA A 528 -10.14 4.53 -19.37
N LEU A 529 -11.43 4.23 -19.55
CA LEU A 529 -12.19 3.34 -18.67
C LEU A 529 -11.65 1.91 -18.68
N ALA A 530 -11.24 1.38 -19.83
CA ALA A 530 -10.63 0.07 -19.92
C ALA A 530 -9.28 0.00 -19.19
N VAL A 531 -8.44 1.02 -19.31
CA VAL A 531 -7.17 1.14 -18.58
C VAL A 531 -7.42 1.32 -17.08
N ALA A 532 -8.38 2.18 -16.71
CA ALA A 532 -8.82 2.36 -15.35
C ALA A 532 -9.23 1.03 -14.71
N ARG A 533 -9.99 0.20 -15.43
CA ARG A 533 -10.32 -1.16 -14.96
C ARG A 533 -9.07 -2.03 -14.78
N ILE A 534 -8.17 -2.06 -15.75
CA ILE A 534 -6.98 -2.93 -15.72
C ILE A 534 -6.06 -2.58 -14.54
N ASP A 535 -5.86 -1.28 -14.30
CA ASP A 535 -4.90 -0.78 -13.33
C ASP A 535 -5.55 -0.34 -12.00
N CYS A 536 -6.87 -0.48 -11.84
CA CYS A 536 -7.61 0.08 -10.71
C CYS A 536 -6.98 -0.26 -9.35
N GLU A 537 -6.81 -1.56 -9.08
CA GLU A 537 -6.23 -2.02 -7.81
C GLU A 537 -4.77 -1.59 -7.64
N ARG A 538 -3.99 -1.63 -8.73
CA ARG A 538 -2.57 -1.22 -8.76
C ARG A 538 -2.44 0.27 -8.39
N ILE A 539 -3.23 1.12 -9.04
CA ILE A 539 -3.27 2.56 -8.81
C ILE A 539 -3.65 2.86 -7.35
N LEU A 540 -4.72 2.25 -6.84
CA LEU A 540 -5.18 2.50 -5.48
C LEU A 540 -4.19 2.00 -4.43
N LYS A 541 -3.52 0.86 -4.68
CA LYS A 541 -2.45 0.37 -3.81
C LYS A 541 -1.27 1.35 -3.75
N LEU A 542 -0.79 1.81 -4.90
CA LEU A 542 0.30 2.78 -4.99
C LEU A 542 -0.09 4.09 -4.29
N ALA A 543 -1.26 4.64 -4.61
CA ALA A 543 -1.73 5.91 -4.04
C ALA A 543 -1.88 5.87 -2.51
N ARG A 544 -2.43 4.77 -1.96
CA ARG A 544 -2.52 4.60 -0.49
C ARG A 544 -1.15 4.63 0.18
N SER A 545 -0.13 4.01 -0.43
CA SER A 545 1.24 4.08 0.10
C SER A 545 1.79 5.51 0.06
N CYS A 546 1.45 6.26 -1.00
CA CYS A 546 1.91 7.64 -1.20
C CYS A 546 1.28 8.65 -0.24
N LEU A 547 0.15 8.34 0.41
CA LEU A 547 -0.48 9.23 1.42
C LEU A 547 0.46 9.51 2.60
N SER A 548 1.35 8.56 2.91
CA SER A 548 2.32 8.66 4.01
C SER A 548 3.65 9.31 3.62
N ILE A 549 3.89 9.63 2.35
CA ILE A 549 5.16 10.19 1.89
C ILE A 549 5.35 11.61 2.43
N GLU A 550 6.48 11.86 3.10
CA GLU A 550 6.86 13.20 3.51
C GLU A 550 7.13 14.12 2.30
N PRO A 551 6.83 15.43 2.38
CA PRO A 551 7.09 16.35 1.30
C PRO A 551 8.55 16.31 0.82
N ILE A 552 8.73 16.13 -0.49
CA ILE A 552 10.04 15.94 -1.11
C ILE A 552 10.62 17.32 -1.46
N SER A 553 11.89 17.54 -1.13
CA SER A 553 12.64 18.73 -1.53
C SER A 553 14.06 18.35 -1.98
N LEU A 554 14.56 19.00 -3.04
CA LEU A 554 15.97 18.85 -3.42
C LEU A 554 16.93 19.37 -2.35
N ARG A 555 16.50 20.33 -1.54
CA ARG A 555 17.34 20.95 -0.50
C ARG A 555 17.64 20.00 0.66
N ASP A 556 16.90 18.89 0.76
CA ASP A 556 17.19 17.83 1.72
C ASP A 556 18.35 16.92 1.26
N TYR A 557 18.85 17.11 0.02
CA TYR A 557 19.92 16.32 -0.60
C TYR A 557 21.06 17.24 -1.09
N PRO A 558 21.97 17.70 -0.21
CA PRO A 558 23.00 18.65 -0.60
C PRO A 558 23.94 18.07 -1.67
N ALA A 559 24.11 18.79 -2.79
CA ALA A 559 25.05 18.41 -3.83
C ALA A 559 26.49 18.45 -3.31
N PRO A 560 27.36 17.51 -3.72
CA PRO A 560 28.77 17.49 -3.31
C PRO A 560 29.61 18.62 -3.92
N ALA A 561 29.06 19.36 -4.88
CA ALA A 561 29.74 20.44 -5.60
C ALA A 561 29.46 21.81 -4.96
N ASP A 562 30.51 22.51 -4.55
CA ASP A 562 30.47 23.82 -3.87
C ASP A 562 29.91 24.97 -4.73
N TYR A 563 29.85 24.77 -6.05
CA TYR A 563 29.31 25.73 -7.01
C TYR A 563 27.80 25.55 -7.26
N VAL A 564 27.14 24.63 -6.57
CA VAL A 564 25.69 24.37 -6.69
C VAL A 564 24.97 25.05 -5.53
N GLY A 565 24.04 25.95 -5.85
CA GLY A 565 23.26 26.67 -4.84
C GLY A 565 22.09 25.87 -4.27
N PRO A 566 21.49 26.31 -3.15
CA PRO A 566 20.31 25.67 -2.59
C PRO A 566 19.14 25.60 -3.58
N GLY A 567 18.63 24.39 -3.80
CA GLY A 567 17.52 24.13 -4.73
C GLY A 567 17.95 24.00 -6.20
N ASP A 568 19.22 24.19 -6.53
CA ASP A 568 19.72 23.95 -7.88
C ASP A 568 19.84 22.44 -8.14
N PHE A 569 19.26 21.98 -9.24
CA PHE A 569 19.39 20.58 -9.64
C PHE A 569 20.82 20.25 -10.04
N TYR A 570 21.32 19.13 -9.52
CA TYR A 570 22.66 18.62 -9.74
C TYR A 570 22.63 17.11 -9.96
N SER A 571 23.41 16.65 -10.94
CA SER A 571 23.66 15.24 -11.22
C SER A 571 25.00 15.11 -11.93
N MET A 572 25.54 13.89 -11.97
CA MET A 572 26.75 13.59 -12.74
C MET A 572 26.44 12.75 -13.98
N GLY A 573 27.24 12.90 -15.03
CA GLY A 573 27.09 12.13 -16.26
C GLY A 573 27.28 10.62 -16.01
N ASP A 574 26.27 9.83 -16.32
CA ASP A 574 26.19 8.41 -15.89
C ASP A 574 27.33 7.54 -16.34
N TYR A 575 27.83 7.76 -17.56
CA TYR A 575 28.87 6.94 -18.15
C TYR A 575 30.27 7.52 -17.97
N TRP A 576 30.47 8.40 -16.99
CA TRP A 576 31.75 9.03 -16.72
C TRP A 576 32.37 8.48 -15.45
N TRP A 577 33.60 7.99 -15.56
CA TRP A 577 34.33 7.28 -14.52
C TRP A 577 35.64 7.99 -14.21
N PRO A 578 36.18 7.87 -12.98
CA PRO A 578 37.53 8.31 -12.68
C PRO A 578 38.53 7.73 -13.68
N ASN A 579 39.45 8.57 -14.16
CA ASN A 579 40.49 8.18 -15.09
C ASN A 579 41.55 7.34 -14.38
N PRO A 580 41.70 6.04 -14.72
CA PRO A 580 42.72 5.21 -14.08
C PRO A 580 44.16 5.62 -14.43
N ASP A 581 44.35 6.45 -15.45
CA ASP A 581 45.67 6.89 -15.93
C ASP A 581 46.17 8.17 -15.25
N THR A 582 45.43 8.74 -14.29
CA THR A 582 45.83 9.94 -13.53
C THR A 582 45.73 9.71 -12.01
N GLU A 583 46.57 10.42 -11.24
CA GLU A 583 46.68 10.23 -9.79
C GLU A 583 45.42 10.69 -9.03
N ASP A 584 44.74 11.72 -9.54
CA ASP A 584 43.52 12.30 -8.97
C ASP A 584 42.23 11.76 -9.61
N GLY A 585 42.35 10.87 -10.62
CA GLY A 585 41.23 10.34 -11.36
C GLY A 585 40.56 11.33 -12.33
N LEU A 586 41.18 12.50 -12.59
CA LEU A 586 40.63 13.54 -13.46
C LEU A 586 41.42 13.71 -14.78
N PRO A 587 40.80 14.27 -15.83
CA PRO A 587 39.35 14.41 -15.99
C PRO A 587 38.70 13.04 -16.12
N TYR A 588 37.45 12.90 -15.69
CA TYR A 588 36.73 11.62 -15.86
C TYR A 588 36.73 11.17 -17.33
N VAL A 589 36.71 9.86 -17.57
CA VAL A 589 36.69 9.22 -18.89
C VAL A 589 35.37 8.50 -19.14
N GLN A 590 34.92 8.52 -20.40
CA GLN A 590 33.63 7.94 -20.79
C GLN A 590 33.70 6.42 -20.99
N ARG A 591 32.72 5.68 -20.45
CA ARG A 591 32.49 4.25 -20.68
C ARG A 591 31.02 4.03 -21.07
N ASP A 592 30.73 4.11 -22.37
CA ASP A 592 29.34 4.12 -22.87
C ASP A 592 28.53 2.91 -22.41
N GLY A 593 27.38 3.16 -21.78
CA GLY A 593 26.48 2.13 -21.26
C GLY A 593 26.96 1.43 -19.99
N GLN A 594 28.01 1.92 -19.32
CA GLN A 594 28.40 1.43 -17.99
C GLN A 594 28.12 2.54 -16.98
N SER A 595 27.01 2.42 -16.26
CA SER A 595 26.61 3.42 -15.27
C SER A 595 27.61 3.43 -14.10
N ASN A 596 28.17 4.59 -13.77
CA ASN A 596 29.05 4.75 -12.60
C ASN A 596 28.21 4.77 -11.32
N PRO A 597 28.29 3.74 -10.45
CA PRO A 597 27.48 3.67 -9.23
C PRO A 597 27.86 4.73 -8.20
N ASN A 598 29.04 5.35 -8.33
CA ASN A 598 29.48 6.45 -7.45
C ASN A 598 28.98 7.83 -7.94
N ASN A 599 28.21 7.83 -9.04
CA ASN A 599 27.06 8.67 -9.28
C ASN A 599 26.48 9.51 -8.11
N PHE A 600 26.52 10.84 -8.13
CA PHE A 600 25.49 11.58 -7.38
C PHE A 600 24.17 11.48 -8.16
N THR A 601 23.16 10.86 -7.54
CA THR A 601 21.85 10.56 -8.14
C THR A 601 20.67 11.06 -7.32
N ASP A 602 20.88 11.60 -6.12
CA ASP A 602 19.79 11.89 -5.17
C ASP A 602 18.74 12.84 -5.72
N HIS A 603 19.15 13.91 -6.42
CA HIS A 603 18.19 14.82 -7.06
C HIS A 603 17.35 14.15 -8.14
N ARG A 604 17.93 13.23 -8.93
CA ARG A 604 17.18 12.43 -9.91
C ARG A 604 16.18 11.52 -9.21
N MET A 605 16.59 10.90 -8.10
CA MET A 605 15.71 10.07 -7.28
C MET A 605 14.58 10.89 -6.68
N ALA A 606 14.84 12.11 -6.21
CA ALA A 606 13.82 13.01 -5.68
C ALA A 606 12.78 13.39 -6.75
N VAL A 607 13.22 13.72 -7.98
CA VAL A 607 12.32 13.98 -9.11
C VAL A 607 11.47 12.76 -9.46
N ARG A 608 12.06 11.55 -9.51
CA ARG A 608 11.33 10.30 -9.76
C ARG A 608 10.31 10.01 -8.66
N ARG A 609 10.71 10.07 -7.38
CA ARG A 609 9.82 9.85 -6.23
C ARG A 609 8.64 10.83 -6.23
N LEU A 610 8.89 12.10 -6.52
CA LEU A 610 7.83 13.10 -6.67
C LEU A 610 6.86 12.70 -7.78
N ARG A 611 7.39 12.38 -8.96
CA ARG A 611 6.60 11.96 -10.12
C ARG A 611 5.74 10.74 -9.80
N ASP A 612 6.34 9.67 -9.28
CA ASP A 612 5.65 8.41 -8.97
C ASP A 612 4.51 8.65 -7.96
N ALA A 613 4.79 9.43 -6.91
CA ALA A 613 3.82 9.75 -5.87
C ALA A 613 2.65 10.59 -6.41
N VAL A 614 2.96 11.70 -7.08
CA VAL A 614 1.95 12.62 -7.64
C VAL A 614 1.11 11.89 -8.69
N ALA A 615 1.72 11.14 -9.61
CA ALA A 615 0.98 10.42 -10.64
C ALA A 615 0.03 9.38 -10.04
N ALA A 616 0.49 8.56 -9.07
CA ALA A 616 -0.35 7.57 -8.42
C ALA A 616 -1.53 8.21 -7.66
N LEU A 617 -1.26 9.25 -6.86
CA LEU A 617 -2.27 9.99 -6.11
C LEU A 617 -3.31 10.64 -7.05
N THR A 618 -2.86 11.28 -8.13
CA THR A 618 -3.76 11.89 -9.11
C THR A 618 -4.57 10.85 -9.88
N ALA A 619 -4.00 9.68 -10.19
CA ALA A 619 -4.74 8.60 -10.83
C ALA A 619 -5.81 8.02 -9.91
N ALA A 620 -5.50 7.82 -8.62
CA ALA A 620 -6.48 7.39 -7.63
C ALA A 620 -7.58 8.44 -7.42
N TYR A 621 -7.22 9.72 -7.40
CA TYR A 621 -8.19 10.81 -7.39
C TYR A 621 -9.13 10.76 -8.60
N ALA A 622 -8.58 10.53 -9.80
CA ALA A 622 -9.39 10.41 -11.00
C ALA A 622 -10.34 9.21 -10.94
N LEU A 623 -9.94 8.10 -10.33
CA LEU A 623 -10.79 6.91 -10.14
C LEU A 623 -11.89 7.15 -9.10
N GLU A 624 -11.53 7.49 -7.86
CA GLU A 624 -12.46 7.48 -6.72
C GLU A 624 -13.13 8.84 -6.46
N GLY A 625 -12.57 9.94 -6.98
CA GLY A 625 -12.99 11.29 -6.60
C GLY A 625 -12.62 11.68 -5.17
N ASN A 626 -11.83 10.86 -4.45
CA ASN A 626 -11.44 11.12 -3.08
C ASN A 626 -10.41 12.27 -2.99
N GLU A 627 -10.86 13.41 -2.49
CA GLU A 627 -10.05 14.63 -2.36
C GLU A 627 -8.79 14.45 -1.47
N GLN A 628 -8.71 13.43 -0.60
CA GLN A 628 -7.51 13.18 0.19
C GLN A 628 -6.27 12.91 -0.69
N TYR A 629 -6.44 12.18 -1.80
CA TYR A 629 -5.33 11.94 -2.72
C TYR A 629 -4.91 13.21 -3.44
N ALA A 630 -5.89 14.02 -3.87
CA ALA A 630 -5.62 15.30 -4.52
C ALA A 630 -4.92 16.28 -3.57
N GLN A 631 -5.39 16.40 -2.33
CA GLN A 631 -4.76 17.21 -1.27
C GLN A 631 -3.30 16.82 -1.06
N LYS A 632 -3.01 15.51 -0.97
CA LYS A 632 -1.64 15.04 -0.82
C LYS A 632 -0.79 15.37 -2.05
N ALA A 633 -1.30 15.12 -3.25
CA ALA A 633 -0.57 15.43 -4.48
C ALA A 633 -0.26 16.93 -4.61
N VAL A 634 -1.23 17.80 -4.32
CA VAL A 634 -1.06 19.26 -4.31
C VAL A 634 -0.04 19.69 -3.27
N GLN A 635 -0.05 19.09 -2.06
CA GLN A 635 0.97 19.37 -1.03
C GLN A 635 2.38 19.06 -1.54
N LEU A 636 2.59 17.88 -2.13
CA LEU A 636 3.90 17.48 -2.66
C LEU A 636 4.38 18.42 -3.76
N LEU A 637 3.50 18.76 -4.70
CA LEU A 637 3.77 19.71 -5.79
C LEU A 637 4.13 21.11 -5.26
N ASN A 638 3.37 21.60 -4.28
CA ASN A 638 3.58 22.93 -3.71
C ASN A 638 4.94 23.02 -3.00
N VAL A 639 5.34 22.00 -2.24
CA VAL A 639 6.65 21.98 -1.57
C VAL A 639 7.79 21.90 -2.59
N PHE A 640 7.65 21.05 -3.62
CA PHE A 640 8.74 20.81 -4.55
C PHE A 640 8.96 21.98 -5.53
N PHE A 641 7.91 22.72 -5.91
CA PHE A 641 8.00 23.77 -6.94
C PHE A 641 7.77 25.20 -6.44
N VAL A 642 6.97 25.40 -5.40
CA VAL A 642 6.47 26.73 -5.02
C VAL A 642 7.09 27.25 -3.73
N ASP A 643 7.19 26.40 -2.69
CA ASP A 643 7.73 26.79 -1.39
C ASP A 643 9.16 27.34 -1.54
N LYS A 644 9.37 28.63 -1.25
CA LYS A 644 10.65 29.31 -1.50
C LYS A 644 11.82 28.71 -0.72
N ASP A 645 11.53 28.08 0.41
CA ASP A 645 12.54 27.49 1.30
C ASP A 645 12.84 26.03 0.94
N LYS A 646 12.01 25.40 0.11
CA LYS A 646 12.09 23.98 -0.26
C LYS A 646 12.13 23.70 -1.77
N ARG A 647 11.80 24.66 -2.63
CA ARG A 647 11.62 24.42 -4.06
C ARG A 647 12.91 24.07 -4.79
N MET A 648 12.75 23.28 -5.84
CA MET A 648 13.70 23.19 -6.96
C MET A 648 13.69 24.52 -7.74
N ASN A 649 14.86 25.03 -8.12
CA ASN A 649 14.96 26.18 -9.01
C ASN A 649 14.66 25.75 -10.46
N PRO A 650 13.97 26.57 -11.27
CA PRO A 650 13.47 26.19 -12.59
C PRO A 650 14.56 26.21 -13.68
N HIS A 651 15.68 25.50 -13.47
CA HIS A 651 16.77 25.33 -14.44
C HIS A 651 17.65 24.12 -14.12
N LEU A 652 18.41 23.63 -15.11
CA LEU A 652 19.37 22.53 -14.94
C LEU A 652 20.81 22.93 -15.29
N MET A 653 21.26 24.08 -14.77
CA MET A 653 22.63 24.58 -15.02
C MET A 653 23.75 23.57 -14.69
N TYR A 654 23.50 22.71 -13.70
CA TYR A 654 24.50 21.77 -13.16
C TYR A 654 24.13 20.29 -13.35
N ALA A 655 23.22 20.00 -14.29
CA ALA A 655 22.87 18.62 -14.60
C ALA A 655 23.95 17.93 -15.45
N GLN A 656 24.17 16.66 -15.14
CA GLN A 656 25.20 15.79 -15.72
C GLN A 656 26.58 16.44 -15.80
N ALA A 657 27.02 17.03 -14.68
CA ALA A 657 28.39 17.48 -14.48
C ALA A 657 29.38 16.33 -14.73
N ILE A 658 30.57 16.68 -15.17
CA ILE A 658 31.66 15.73 -15.39
C ILE A 658 32.90 16.29 -14.69
N PRO A 659 33.37 15.65 -13.60
CA PRO A 659 34.54 16.10 -12.88
C PRO A 659 35.76 16.28 -13.80
N GLY A 660 36.39 17.44 -13.71
CA GLY A 660 37.52 17.85 -14.55
C GLY A 660 37.17 18.33 -15.96
N ILE A 661 35.90 18.35 -16.37
CA ILE A 661 35.48 18.75 -17.74
C ILE A 661 34.43 19.86 -17.73
N THR A 662 33.29 19.65 -17.07
CA THR A 662 32.19 20.63 -17.07
C THR A 662 31.36 20.56 -15.79
N LYS A 663 30.83 21.72 -15.39
CA LYS A 663 29.93 21.84 -14.23
C LYS A 663 28.48 21.43 -14.54
N GLY A 664 28.13 21.32 -15.81
CA GLY A 664 26.81 20.89 -16.31
C GLY A 664 26.72 21.04 -17.84
N ARG A 665 25.73 20.42 -18.47
CA ARG A 665 25.59 20.37 -19.95
C ARG A 665 24.17 20.09 -20.41
N GLY A 666 23.84 20.38 -21.68
CA GLY A 666 22.49 20.21 -22.23
C GLY A 666 21.90 18.82 -22.07
N ILE A 667 22.74 17.79 -22.28
CA ILE A 667 22.42 16.35 -22.12
C ILE A 667 21.78 16.01 -20.76
N GLY A 668 22.02 16.83 -19.73
CA GLY A 668 21.42 16.65 -18.41
C GLY A 668 19.92 16.95 -18.32
N ILE A 669 19.31 17.61 -19.31
CA ILE A 669 17.86 17.88 -19.34
C ILE A 669 17.03 16.59 -19.36
N ILE A 670 17.58 15.49 -19.86
CA ILE A 670 16.92 14.18 -19.80
C ILE A 670 16.62 13.71 -18.37
N ASP A 671 17.38 14.18 -17.36
CA ASP A 671 17.24 13.75 -15.97
C ASP A 671 15.88 14.15 -15.36
N THR A 672 15.24 15.18 -15.91
CA THR A 672 13.92 15.67 -15.49
C THR A 672 12.78 15.24 -16.41
N LEU A 673 13.00 14.31 -17.34
CA LEU A 673 11.95 13.78 -18.23
C LEU A 673 10.65 13.42 -17.50
N HIS A 674 10.79 12.83 -16.30
CA HIS A 674 9.71 12.44 -15.41
C HIS A 674 8.77 13.60 -15.04
N LEU A 675 9.24 14.87 -15.05
CA LEU A 675 8.38 16.03 -14.80
C LEU A 675 7.27 16.20 -15.84
N ALA A 676 7.38 15.59 -17.03
CA ALA A 676 6.31 15.60 -18.02
C ALA A 676 5.01 15.00 -17.46
N GLU A 677 5.08 13.86 -16.75
CA GLU A 677 3.90 13.24 -16.13
C GLU A 677 3.36 14.08 -14.95
N ALA A 678 4.24 14.75 -14.21
CA ALA A 678 3.81 15.69 -13.17
C ALA A 678 3.01 16.88 -13.75
N ALA A 679 3.39 17.40 -14.92
CA ALA A 679 2.65 18.45 -15.61
C ALA A 679 1.25 17.99 -16.05
N ILE A 680 1.13 16.75 -16.55
CA ILE A 680 -0.18 16.12 -16.86
C ILE A 680 -1.03 15.98 -15.59
N ALA A 681 -0.43 15.54 -14.48
CA ALA A 681 -1.13 15.42 -13.20
C ALA A 681 -1.67 16.78 -12.70
N ILE A 682 -0.92 17.88 -12.85
CA ILE A 682 -1.39 19.22 -12.49
C ILE A 682 -2.61 19.62 -13.32
N ASP A 683 -2.64 19.33 -14.63
CA ASP A 683 -3.80 19.66 -15.47
C ASP A 683 -5.07 18.92 -15.02
N ILE A 684 -4.94 17.71 -14.47
CA ILE A 684 -6.05 16.94 -13.92
C ILE A 684 -6.47 17.48 -12.55
N LEU A 685 -5.50 17.74 -11.67
CA LEU A 685 -5.72 18.26 -10.32
C LEU A 685 -6.31 19.67 -10.29
N LYS A 686 -6.27 20.44 -11.39
CA LYS A 686 -6.92 21.77 -11.45
C LYS A 686 -8.44 21.72 -11.22
N THR A 687 -9.03 20.52 -11.29
CA THR A 687 -10.47 20.28 -11.03
C THR A 687 -10.78 19.86 -9.59
N SER A 688 -9.76 19.75 -8.73
CA SER A 688 -9.87 19.41 -7.31
C SER A 688 -10.05 20.66 -6.45
N ASP A 689 -10.83 20.51 -5.38
CA ASP A 689 -11.00 21.55 -4.36
C ASP A 689 -9.70 21.88 -3.61
N ALA A 690 -8.74 20.94 -3.61
CA ALA A 690 -7.42 21.14 -3.02
C ALA A 690 -6.53 22.10 -3.84
N MET A 691 -6.81 22.27 -5.13
CA MET A 691 -6.02 23.12 -6.01
C MET A 691 -6.61 24.54 -6.04
N SER A 692 -6.09 25.42 -5.18
CA SER A 692 -6.47 26.84 -5.24
C SER A 692 -5.95 27.51 -6.52
N SER A 693 -6.59 28.61 -6.93
CA SER A 693 -6.13 29.43 -8.05
C SER A 693 -4.69 29.90 -7.87
N GLU A 694 -4.33 30.32 -6.66
CA GLU A 694 -3.00 30.82 -6.32
C GLU A 694 -1.95 29.73 -6.43
N THR A 695 -2.28 28.52 -5.96
CA THR A 695 -1.40 27.35 -6.04
C THR A 695 -1.19 26.92 -7.49
N LEU A 696 -2.27 26.86 -8.27
CA LEU A 696 -2.21 26.53 -9.69
C LEU A 696 -1.38 27.55 -10.48
N ASP A 697 -1.59 28.83 -10.23
CA ASP A 697 -0.85 29.90 -10.89
C ASP A 697 0.64 29.87 -10.52
N ALA A 698 0.97 29.60 -9.26
CA ALA A 698 2.37 29.46 -8.82
C ALA A 698 3.06 28.23 -9.44
N LEU A 699 2.36 27.10 -9.54
CA LEU A 699 2.85 25.91 -10.22
C LEU A 699 3.08 26.19 -11.71
N LYS A 700 2.09 26.78 -12.40
CA LYS A 700 2.22 27.18 -13.81
C LYS A 700 3.37 28.15 -14.03
N GLN A 701 3.57 29.11 -13.11
CA GLN A 701 4.68 30.05 -13.19
C GLN A 701 6.03 29.32 -13.15
N TRP A 702 6.20 28.33 -12.26
CA TRP A 702 7.43 27.55 -12.20
C TRP A 702 7.72 26.80 -13.52
N PHE A 703 6.71 26.14 -14.09
CA PHE A 703 6.86 25.45 -15.38
C PHE A 703 7.07 26.41 -16.55
N CYS A 704 6.49 27.62 -16.49
CA CYS A 704 6.71 28.69 -17.46
C CYS A 704 8.17 29.16 -17.42
N ASP A 705 8.69 29.42 -16.22
CA ASP A 705 10.08 29.83 -16.01
C ASP A 705 11.05 28.75 -16.52
N TYR A 706 10.76 27.48 -16.22
CA TYR A 706 11.59 26.37 -16.64
C TYR A 706 11.56 26.14 -18.15
N LEU A 707 10.37 26.19 -18.77
CA LEU A 707 10.22 26.11 -20.23
C LEU A 707 10.93 27.27 -20.94
N ASN A 708 10.88 28.49 -20.37
CA ASN A 708 11.63 29.62 -20.88
C ASN A 708 13.14 29.37 -20.79
N TRP A 709 13.64 28.84 -19.66
CA TRP A 709 15.06 28.47 -19.54
C TRP A 709 15.44 27.40 -20.59
N MET A 710 14.65 26.33 -20.75
CA MET A 710 14.90 25.28 -21.75
C MET A 710 14.99 25.84 -23.18
N THR A 711 14.15 26.82 -23.51
CA THR A 711 14.03 27.34 -24.89
C THR A 711 14.95 28.52 -25.20
N THR A 712 15.68 29.06 -24.21
CA THR A 712 16.53 30.26 -24.39
C THR A 712 17.96 30.06 -23.92
N HIS A 713 18.21 29.21 -22.93
CA HIS A 713 19.54 29.00 -22.39
C HIS A 713 20.40 28.13 -23.33
N PRO A 714 21.72 28.38 -23.49
CA PRO A 714 22.58 27.61 -24.39
C PRO A 714 22.55 26.09 -24.18
N GLN A 715 22.49 25.61 -22.92
CA GLN A 715 22.35 24.17 -22.63
C GLN A 715 20.99 23.61 -23.08
N GLY A 716 19.91 24.39 -22.94
CA GLY A 716 18.59 24.02 -23.45
C GLY A 716 18.57 23.91 -24.96
N LEU A 717 19.17 24.90 -25.65
CA LEU A 717 19.33 24.89 -27.10
C LEU A 717 20.23 23.75 -27.59
N GLU A 718 21.26 23.37 -26.83
CA GLU A 718 22.11 22.21 -27.13
C GLU A 718 21.27 20.91 -27.15
N GLU A 719 20.48 20.67 -26.11
CA GLU A 719 19.64 19.48 -26.00
C GLU A 719 18.51 19.45 -27.04
N MET A 720 17.86 20.59 -27.26
CA MET A 720 16.83 20.76 -28.28
C MET A 720 17.30 20.32 -29.67
N ASN A 721 18.58 20.56 -29.97
CA ASN A 721 19.23 20.25 -31.25
C ASN A 721 20.03 18.95 -31.23
N ALA A 722 19.91 18.14 -30.17
CA ALA A 722 20.49 16.81 -30.15
C ALA A 722 19.92 15.96 -31.29
N LYS A 723 20.67 14.94 -31.70
CA LYS A 723 20.38 14.20 -32.94
C LYS A 723 19.83 12.79 -32.68
N ASN A 724 19.58 12.45 -31.43
CA ASN A 724 19.19 11.14 -30.93
C ASN A 724 18.07 11.32 -29.88
N ASN A 725 17.87 10.30 -29.04
CA ASN A 725 16.86 10.28 -27.98
C ASN A 725 16.79 11.49 -27.05
N HIS A 726 17.89 12.19 -26.84
CA HIS A 726 17.91 13.42 -26.05
C HIS A 726 16.97 14.51 -26.60
N ALA A 727 16.94 14.70 -27.92
CA ALA A 727 16.03 15.69 -28.52
C ALA A 727 14.57 15.29 -28.35
N VAL A 728 14.25 14.00 -28.46
CA VAL A 728 12.86 13.52 -28.27
C VAL A 728 12.44 13.73 -26.82
N ALA A 729 13.29 13.37 -25.85
CA ALA A 729 13.03 13.58 -24.43
C ALA A 729 12.89 15.07 -24.06
N TYR A 730 13.69 15.95 -24.68
CA TYR A 730 13.52 17.40 -24.58
C TYR A 730 12.13 17.84 -25.06
N TRP A 731 11.72 17.39 -26.25
CA TRP A 731 10.46 17.83 -26.86
C TRP A 731 9.23 17.26 -26.14
N VAL A 732 9.32 16.06 -25.53
CA VAL A 732 8.26 15.54 -24.63
C VAL A 732 8.07 16.47 -23.44
N GLN A 733 9.16 16.83 -22.75
CA GLN A 733 9.11 17.78 -21.62
C GLN A 733 8.55 19.14 -22.07
N ALA A 734 9.13 19.73 -23.11
CA ALA A 734 8.73 21.04 -23.61
C ALA A 734 7.24 21.07 -24.02
N ALA A 735 6.74 20.02 -24.68
CA ALA A 735 5.34 19.93 -25.07
C ALA A 735 4.40 19.77 -23.87
N ALA A 736 4.74 18.92 -22.89
CA ALA A 736 3.95 18.76 -21.68
C ALA A 736 3.85 20.07 -20.89
N PHE A 737 4.97 20.78 -20.73
CA PHE A 737 5.00 22.06 -20.00
C PHE A 737 4.26 23.15 -20.76
N ALA A 738 4.46 23.22 -22.09
CA ALA A 738 3.76 24.18 -22.95
C ALA A 738 2.25 23.99 -22.90
N ARG A 739 1.75 22.75 -22.87
CA ARG A 739 0.31 22.47 -22.67
C ARG A 739 -0.19 22.98 -21.33
N LEU A 740 0.52 22.70 -20.24
CA LEU A 740 0.12 23.13 -18.89
C LEU A 740 0.02 24.66 -18.78
N VAL A 741 0.97 25.40 -19.37
CA VAL A 741 1.03 26.86 -19.28
C VAL A 741 0.33 27.59 -20.43
N GLY A 742 -0.23 26.86 -21.40
CA GLY A 742 -0.94 27.42 -22.56
C GLY A 742 -0.04 28.10 -23.60
N ALA A 743 1.21 27.65 -23.77
CA ALA A 743 2.18 28.21 -24.71
C ALA A 743 2.06 27.58 -26.12
N GLU A 744 1.02 27.96 -26.87
CA GLU A 744 0.74 27.37 -28.20
C GLU A 744 1.87 27.60 -29.22
N ASP A 745 2.63 28.70 -29.12
CA ASP A 745 3.79 28.96 -29.99
C ASP A 745 4.86 27.86 -29.85
N LYS A 746 5.04 27.33 -28.63
CA LYS A 746 5.98 26.24 -28.34
C LYS A 746 5.44 24.89 -28.82
N LEU A 747 4.14 24.66 -28.72
CA LEU A 747 3.50 23.44 -29.25
C LEU A 747 3.60 23.39 -30.78
N GLU A 748 3.36 24.50 -31.45
CA GLU A 748 3.51 24.59 -32.91
C GLU A 748 4.96 24.40 -33.35
N LEU A 749 5.91 24.98 -32.60
CA LEU A 749 7.33 24.73 -32.85
C LEU A 749 7.68 23.24 -32.67
N ALA A 750 7.14 22.59 -31.64
CA ALA A 750 7.36 21.16 -31.38
C ALA A 750 6.78 20.28 -32.51
N ARG A 751 5.56 20.57 -33.00
CA ARG A 751 4.94 19.88 -34.16
C ARG A 751 5.82 20.00 -35.40
N ARG A 752 6.32 21.20 -35.67
CA ARG A 752 7.22 21.45 -36.79
C ARG A 752 8.54 20.70 -36.66
N CYS A 753 9.17 20.76 -35.48
CA CYS A 753 10.41 20.04 -35.20
C CYS A 753 10.23 18.52 -35.35
N PHE A 754 9.10 17.98 -34.90
CA PHE A 754 8.77 16.56 -35.09
C PHE A 754 8.78 16.18 -36.58
N LYS A 755 8.09 16.95 -37.41
CA LYS A 755 7.90 16.69 -38.86
C LYS A 755 9.13 16.97 -39.70
N GLU A 756 9.83 18.06 -39.42
CA GLU A 756 10.90 18.58 -40.28
C GLU A 756 12.31 18.16 -39.82
N VAL A 757 12.47 17.84 -38.53
CA VAL A 757 13.79 17.52 -37.94
C VAL A 757 13.84 16.12 -37.39
N ILE A 758 13.02 15.78 -36.38
CA ILE A 758 13.15 14.53 -35.62
C ILE A 758 12.86 13.32 -36.52
N MET A 759 11.67 13.23 -37.11
CA MET A 759 11.32 12.10 -37.96
C MET A 759 12.27 11.96 -39.16
N PRO A 760 12.54 13.01 -39.97
CA PRO A 760 13.40 12.88 -41.15
C PRO A 760 14.85 12.49 -40.82
N SER A 761 15.39 12.97 -39.70
CA SER A 761 16.81 12.80 -39.38
C SER A 761 17.15 11.60 -38.48
N GLN A 762 16.18 11.10 -37.71
CA GLN A 762 16.43 10.04 -36.72
C GLN A 762 15.87 8.67 -37.11
N MET A 763 14.77 8.61 -37.87
CA MET A 763 14.12 7.34 -38.25
C MET A 763 14.65 6.80 -39.58
N ALA A 764 14.99 5.52 -39.67
CA ALA A 764 15.36 4.84 -40.91
C ALA A 764 14.14 4.42 -41.73
N GLN A 765 14.37 3.94 -42.96
CA GLN A 765 13.32 3.57 -43.91
C GLN A 765 12.40 2.43 -43.42
N ASP A 766 12.96 1.54 -42.60
CA ASP A 766 12.28 0.40 -41.97
C ASP A 766 11.57 0.77 -40.65
N GLY A 767 11.71 2.01 -40.18
CA GLY A 767 11.14 2.49 -38.92
C GLY A 767 12.10 2.42 -37.73
N SER A 768 13.27 1.80 -37.87
CA SER A 768 14.28 1.75 -36.80
C SER A 768 14.93 3.12 -36.53
N PHE A 769 15.65 3.25 -35.42
CA PHE A 769 16.41 4.46 -35.08
C PHE A 769 17.91 4.15 -35.03
N PRO A 770 18.67 4.39 -36.12
CA PRO A 770 20.05 3.89 -36.26
C PRO A 770 21.03 4.34 -35.17
N ARG A 771 20.85 5.55 -34.61
CA ARG A 771 21.72 6.05 -33.54
C ARG A 771 21.55 5.31 -32.23
N GLU A 772 20.34 4.82 -31.98
CA GLU A 772 20.00 4.03 -30.79
C GLU A 772 20.49 2.59 -30.96
N LEU A 773 20.30 2.03 -32.16
CA LEU A 773 20.83 0.71 -32.52
C LEU A 773 22.37 0.64 -32.48
N ALA A 774 23.07 1.76 -32.66
CA ALA A 774 24.52 1.84 -32.58
C ALA A 774 25.05 1.85 -31.13
N ARG A 775 24.19 2.04 -30.12
CA ARG A 775 24.60 2.16 -28.70
C ARG A 775 24.97 0.82 -28.09
N THR A 776 25.61 0.86 -26.92
CA THR A 776 25.99 -0.33 -26.16
C THR A 776 24.81 -1.02 -25.49
N LYS A 777 23.68 -0.31 -25.31
CA LYS A 777 22.38 -0.85 -24.88
C LYS A 777 21.31 -0.65 -25.98
N PRO A 778 21.49 -1.21 -27.18
CA PRO A 778 20.66 -0.85 -28.32
C PRO A 778 19.18 -1.25 -28.18
N TYR A 779 18.84 -2.26 -27.37
CA TYR A 779 17.46 -2.65 -27.10
C TYR A 779 16.79 -1.62 -26.19
N GLY A 780 17.36 -1.34 -25.02
CA GLY A 780 16.86 -0.33 -24.08
C GLY A 780 16.76 1.07 -24.71
N TYR A 781 17.77 1.51 -25.48
CA TYR A 781 17.70 2.81 -26.16
C TYR A 781 16.63 2.86 -27.25
N SER A 782 16.39 1.76 -27.96
CA SER A 782 15.30 1.69 -28.96
C SER A 782 13.93 1.76 -28.31
N ILE A 783 13.76 1.10 -27.16
CA ILE A 783 12.54 1.17 -26.35
C ILE A 783 12.32 2.60 -25.85
N PHE A 784 13.32 3.19 -25.21
CA PHE A 784 13.25 4.55 -24.68
C PHE A 784 12.91 5.58 -25.78
N GLN A 785 13.57 5.47 -26.94
CA GLN A 785 13.33 6.36 -28.07
C GLN A 785 11.89 6.22 -28.59
N LEU A 786 11.43 4.99 -28.83
CA LEU A 786 10.08 4.78 -29.36
C LEU A 786 9.01 5.21 -28.38
N ASP A 787 9.20 4.92 -27.08
CA ASP A 787 8.25 5.29 -26.04
C ASP A 787 8.05 6.80 -25.99
N ASN A 788 9.15 7.57 -25.96
CA ASN A 788 9.09 9.03 -25.98
C ASN A 788 8.57 9.60 -27.31
N MET A 789 8.86 8.97 -28.45
CA MET A 789 8.27 9.39 -29.73
C MET A 789 6.74 9.25 -29.72
N CYS A 790 6.21 8.18 -29.13
CA CYS A 790 4.78 7.97 -28.96
C CYS A 790 4.16 8.98 -27.98
N LEU A 791 4.80 9.26 -26.85
CA LEU A 791 4.37 10.31 -25.92
C LEU A 791 4.34 11.68 -26.60
N LEU A 792 5.32 11.99 -27.46
CA LEU A 792 5.36 13.24 -28.19
C LEU A 792 4.23 13.34 -29.24
N CYS A 793 3.92 12.24 -29.94
CA CYS A 793 2.75 12.18 -30.81
C CYS A 793 1.46 12.44 -30.03
N GLU A 794 1.35 11.86 -28.84
CA GLU A 794 0.19 12.00 -27.97
C GLU A 794 0.01 13.44 -27.47
N LEU A 795 1.10 14.10 -27.09
CA LEU A 795 1.05 15.48 -26.60
C LEU A 795 0.66 16.47 -27.70
N LEU A 796 1.15 16.25 -28.92
CA LEU A 796 1.10 17.24 -30.00
C LEU A 796 -0.04 17.05 -31.00
N SER A 797 -0.62 15.85 -31.09
CA SER A 797 -1.69 15.58 -32.06
C SER A 797 -2.97 16.34 -31.72
N THR A 798 -3.59 16.94 -32.73
CA THR A 798 -4.95 17.48 -32.68
C THR A 798 -5.84 16.77 -33.70
N GLU A 799 -7.12 17.15 -33.79
CA GLU A 799 -8.02 16.64 -34.83
C GLU A 799 -7.58 17.08 -36.23
N GLU A 800 -7.07 18.31 -36.35
CA GLU A 800 -6.58 18.90 -37.61
C GLU A 800 -5.16 18.48 -37.96
N ASP A 801 -4.31 18.26 -36.95
CA ASP A 801 -2.91 17.88 -37.13
C ASP A 801 -2.54 16.65 -36.29
N ASN A 802 -2.78 15.47 -36.86
CA ASN A 802 -2.57 14.20 -36.19
C ASN A 802 -1.20 13.58 -36.55
N LEU A 803 -0.27 13.58 -35.59
CA LEU A 803 1.09 13.09 -35.79
C LEU A 803 1.18 11.56 -35.85
N TRP A 804 0.20 10.83 -35.30
CA TRP A 804 0.16 9.37 -35.37
C TRP A 804 0.07 8.87 -36.82
N ILE A 805 -0.73 9.54 -37.65
CA ILE A 805 -0.94 9.18 -39.06
C ILE A 805 -0.07 9.99 -40.03
N TYR A 806 0.79 10.88 -39.51
CA TYR A 806 1.70 11.67 -40.32
C TYR A 806 2.67 10.76 -41.10
N ARG A 807 2.95 11.16 -42.34
CA ARG A 807 3.75 10.40 -43.29
C ARG A 807 4.77 11.31 -43.95
N LEU A 808 6.05 10.90 -43.88
CA LEU A 808 7.11 11.54 -44.65
C LEU A 808 6.97 11.23 -46.15
N PRO A 809 7.48 12.10 -47.05
CA PRO A 809 7.40 11.88 -48.49
C PRO A 809 7.97 10.53 -48.98
N ASP A 810 8.93 9.95 -48.25
CA ASP A 810 9.54 8.63 -48.53
C ASP A 810 8.81 7.44 -47.87
N GLY A 811 7.68 7.69 -47.22
CA GLY A 811 6.80 6.69 -46.66
C GLY A 811 7.17 6.20 -45.25
N ARG A 812 8.12 6.84 -44.54
CA ARG A 812 8.35 6.62 -43.11
C ARG A 812 7.15 7.14 -42.28
N THR A 813 6.77 6.41 -41.24
CA THR A 813 5.61 6.70 -40.37
C THR A 813 5.89 6.18 -38.95
N MET A 814 5.17 6.72 -37.96
CA MET A 814 5.19 6.16 -36.59
C MET A 814 4.71 4.71 -36.53
N GLN A 815 3.81 4.31 -37.41
CA GLN A 815 3.39 2.91 -37.52
C GLN A 815 4.58 1.99 -37.88
N LYS A 816 5.47 2.40 -38.81
CA LYS A 816 6.67 1.61 -39.13
C LYS A 816 7.61 1.47 -37.94
N ALA A 817 7.77 2.54 -37.15
CA ALA A 817 8.61 2.49 -35.95
C ALA A 817 8.06 1.50 -34.91
N MET A 818 6.73 1.49 -34.72
CA MET A 818 6.05 0.49 -33.89
C MET A 818 6.18 -0.92 -34.46
N ASP A 819 5.93 -1.12 -35.76
CA ASP A 819 6.01 -2.42 -36.42
C ASP A 819 7.43 -3.02 -36.30
N PHE A 820 8.46 -2.18 -36.44
CA PHE A 820 9.86 -2.58 -36.26
C PHE A 820 10.13 -3.10 -34.84
N LEU A 821 9.84 -2.31 -33.80
CA LEU A 821 10.24 -2.67 -32.44
C LEU A 821 9.30 -3.72 -31.81
N PHE A 822 8.02 -3.72 -32.17
CA PHE A 822 7.03 -4.66 -31.63
C PHE A 822 7.42 -6.13 -31.85
N LEU A 823 8.06 -6.45 -32.99
CA LEU A 823 8.58 -7.79 -33.28
C LEU A 823 9.47 -8.31 -32.14
N TYR A 824 10.28 -7.43 -31.56
CA TYR A 824 11.27 -7.74 -30.54
C TYR A 824 10.77 -7.51 -29.12
N LEU A 825 9.76 -6.67 -28.93
CA LEU A 825 9.03 -6.57 -27.66
C LEU A 825 8.21 -7.84 -27.41
N LYS A 826 7.57 -8.38 -28.45
CA LYS A 826 6.79 -9.62 -28.38
C LYS A 826 7.69 -10.86 -28.21
N ASP A 827 8.86 -10.85 -28.83
CA ASP A 827 9.80 -11.97 -28.82
C ASP A 827 11.24 -11.47 -28.84
N LYS A 828 11.80 -11.24 -27.64
CA LYS A 828 13.17 -10.73 -27.46
C LYS A 828 14.23 -11.61 -28.09
N SER A 829 13.97 -12.92 -28.24
CA SER A 829 14.91 -13.87 -28.86
C SER A 829 15.19 -13.57 -30.35
N LYS A 830 14.31 -12.80 -31.01
CA LYS A 830 14.47 -12.37 -32.39
C LYS A 830 15.28 -11.09 -32.57
N TRP A 831 15.75 -10.47 -31.48
CA TRP A 831 16.55 -9.26 -31.55
C TRP A 831 17.83 -9.48 -32.37
N PRO A 832 18.01 -8.81 -33.52
CA PRO A 832 19.09 -9.13 -34.45
C PRO A 832 20.37 -8.34 -34.18
N TYR A 833 20.35 -7.45 -33.17
CA TYR A 833 21.49 -6.65 -32.76
C TYR A 833 22.13 -7.24 -31.50
N ARG A 834 23.26 -6.67 -31.08
CA ARG A 834 23.90 -7.08 -29.83
C ARG A 834 22.93 -6.93 -28.65
N ALA A 835 23.05 -7.83 -27.68
CA ALA A 835 22.42 -7.67 -26.38
C ALA A 835 22.95 -6.41 -25.68
N ASP A 836 22.13 -5.83 -24.82
CA ASP A 836 22.55 -4.69 -24.00
C ASP A 836 23.63 -5.15 -23.01
N ILE A 837 24.68 -4.35 -22.86
CA ILE A 837 25.81 -4.71 -21.99
C ILE A 837 25.45 -4.74 -20.49
N GLU A 838 24.34 -4.08 -20.11
CA GLU A 838 23.74 -4.15 -18.78
C GLU A 838 22.21 -4.12 -18.94
N HIS A 839 21.51 -4.79 -18.04
CA HIS A 839 20.04 -4.77 -17.93
C HIS A 839 19.25 -5.31 -19.13
N PHE A 840 19.88 -6.09 -20.02
CA PHE A 840 19.18 -6.70 -21.17
C PHE A 840 18.04 -7.62 -20.76
N GLU A 841 18.18 -8.30 -19.63
CA GLU A 841 17.17 -9.23 -19.12
C GLU A 841 15.99 -8.54 -18.45
N ASP A 842 16.18 -7.31 -17.96
CA ASP A 842 15.13 -6.53 -17.31
C ASP A 842 14.11 -5.93 -18.31
N TRP A 843 14.41 -5.98 -19.62
CA TRP A 843 13.51 -5.53 -20.69
C TRP A 843 12.81 -6.71 -21.41
N PRO A 844 11.60 -6.50 -21.97
CA PRO A 844 10.78 -5.29 -21.90
C PRO A 844 9.81 -5.28 -20.70
N VAL A 845 9.27 -4.10 -20.37
CA VAL A 845 8.27 -3.85 -19.32
C VAL A 845 7.03 -3.22 -19.93
N ARG A 846 6.01 -2.83 -19.15
CA ARG A 846 4.74 -2.33 -19.68
C ARG A 846 4.84 -0.89 -20.23
N GLN A 847 5.50 -0.71 -21.38
CA GLN A 847 5.73 0.64 -21.92
C GLN A 847 4.45 1.30 -22.46
N PRO A 848 4.21 2.59 -22.15
CA PRO A 848 3.08 3.38 -22.64
C PRO A 848 2.87 3.36 -24.16
N CYS A 849 3.93 3.28 -24.97
CA CYS A 849 3.80 3.24 -26.43
C CYS A 849 2.95 2.10 -26.96
N LEU A 850 2.98 0.92 -26.32
CA LEU A 850 2.15 -0.22 -26.72
C LEU A 850 0.65 0.12 -26.56
N LEU A 851 0.30 0.83 -25.48
CA LEU A 851 -1.07 1.28 -25.21
C LEU A 851 -1.48 2.38 -26.21
N LEU A 852 -0.69 3.45 -26.30
CA LEU A 852 -1.01 4.63 -27.11
C LEU A 852 -1.04 4.30 -28.60
N ALA A 853 -0.04 3.58 -29.11
CA ALA A 853 0.00 3.16 -30.51
C ALA A 853 -1.03 2.06 -30.82
N GLY A 854 -1.29 1.15 -29.87
CA GLY A 854 -2.32 0.13 -29.98
C GLY A 854 -3.69 0.77 -30.23
N TYR A 855 -3.99 1.86 -29.52
CA TYR A 855 -5.17 2.67 -29.77
C TYR A 855 -5.10 3.43 -31.10
N ALA A 856 -4.07 4.26 -31.30
CA ALA A 856 -3.97 5.16 -32.43
C ALA A 856 -4.00 4.43 -33.79
N PHE A 857 -3.41 3.24 -33.87
CA PHE A 857 -3.39 2.43 -35.09
C PHE A 857 -4.47 1.36 -35.15
N GLY A 858 -5.20 1.12 -34.04
CA GLY A 858 -6.14 0.02 -33.91
C GLY A 858 -5.47 -1.35 -33.99
N ARG A 859 -4.42 -1.56 -33.19
CA ARG A 859 -3.56 -2.75 -33.16
C ARG A 859 -3.76 -3.52 -31.84
N PRO A 860 -4.70 -4.49 -31.81
CA PRO A 860 -5.05 -5.22 -30.58
C PRO A 860 -3.88 -6.03 -30.02
N GLU A 861 -2.97 -6.49 -30.88
CA GLU A 861 -1.79 -7.23 -30.47
C GLU A 861 -0.81 -6.38 -29.65
N TYR A 862 -0.82 -5.04 -29.79
CA TYR A 862 0.00 -4.14 -28.98
C TYR A 862 -0.57 -4.02 -27.57
N LEU A 863 -1.89 -3.85 -27.47
CA LEU A 863 -2.61 -3.80 -26.19
C LEU A 863 -2.51 -5.13 -25.43
N ALA A 864 -2.60 -6.25 -26.15
CA ALA A 864 -2.44 -7.58 -25.58
C ALA A 864 -1.03 -7.80 -25.01
N LEU A 865 0.01 -7.29 -25.69
CA LEU A 865 1.37 -7.33 -25.16
C LEU A 865 1.52 -6.42 -23.93
N TRP A 866 1.07 -5.16 -24.03
CA TRP A 866 1.08 -4.20 -22.92
C TRP A 866 0.55 -4.81 -21.62
N LYS A 867 -0.64 -5.42 -21.68
CA LYS A 867 -1.29 -6.04 -20.51
C LYS A 867 -0.48 -7.17 -19.86
N ARG A 868 0.37 -7.87 -20.61
CA ARG A 868 1.17 -9.01 -20.10
C ARG A 868 2.51 -8.60 -19.51
N LEU A 869 3.05 -7.45 -19.92
CA LEU A 869 4.34 -6.98 -19.45
C LEU A 869 4.24 -6.40 -18.04
N ASP A 870 5.37 -6.37 -17.34
CA ASP A 870 5.50 -5.91 -15.96
C ASP A 870 5.14 -4.42 -15.82
N PRO A 871 4.08 -4.05 -15.08
CA PRO A 871 3.69 -2.65 -14.85
C PRO A 871 4.57 -1.91 -13.84
N ASP A 872 5.24 -2.61 -12.94
CA ASP A 872 5.93 -2.01 -11.79
C ASP A 872 7.36 -2.59 -11.64
N PRO A 873 8.24 -2.40 -12.65
CA PRO A 873 9.59 -2.95 -12.60
C PRO A 873 10.39 -2.39 -11.43
N THR A 874 11.20 -3.23 -10.79
CA THR A 874 12.05 -2.84 -9.64
C THR A 874 13.45 -2.38 -10.02
N ASN A 875 13.87 -2.63 -11.26
CA ASN A 875 15.19 -2.27 -11.75
C ASN A 875 15.32 -0.74 -11.95
N GLU A 876 16.28 -0.10 -11.28
CA GLU A 876 16.40 1.36 -11.30
C GLU A 876 16.74 1.94 -12.67
N GLU A 877 17.50 1.23 -13.50
CA GLU A 877 17.83 1.65 -14.87
C GLU A 877 16.56 1.62 -15.73
N VAL A 878 15.77 0.56 -15.63
CA VAL A 878 14.49 0.45 -16.34
C VAL A 878 13.54 1.57 -15.89
N GLN A 879 13.36 1.75 -14.58
CA GLN A 879 12.51 2.81 -14.02
C GLN A 879 12.96 4.21 -14.47
N ARG A 880 14.27 4.47 -14.54
CA ARG A 880 14.83 5.75 -15.03
C ARG A 880 14.45 6.03 -16.48
N ASN A 881 14.31 4.98 -17.28
CA ASN A 881 13.99 5.08 -18.69
C ASN A 881 12.46 5.04 -18.95
N MET A 882 11.63 5.08 -17.91
CA MET A 882 10.17 5.16 -18.02
C MET A 882 9.64 6.54 -17.63
N ALA A 883 9.29 7.35 -18.64
CA ALA A 883 8.75 8.69 -18.43
C ALA A 883 7.36 8.70 -17.75
N VAL A 884 6.58 7.62 -17.92
CA VAL A 884 5.18 7.51 -17.50
C VAL A 884 4.96 6.24 -16.71
N THR A 885 4.29 6.37 -15.56
CA THR A 885 3.95 5.27 -14.64
C THR A 885 2.45 5.08 -14.49
N GLN A 886 1.65 6.10 -14.82
CA GLN A 886 0.20 6.07 -14.79
C GLN A 886 -0.39 6.46 -16.16
N PRO A 887 -0.35 5.55 -17.16
CA PRO A 887 -0.86 5.84 -18.50
C PRO A 887 -2.34 6.26 -18.54
N LEU A 888 -3.12 5.94 -17.50
CA LEU A 888 -4.49 6.44 -17.32
C LEU A 888 -4.55 7.97 -17.43
N LEU A 889 -3.62 8.69 -16.79
CA LEU A 889 -3.59 10.16 -16.79
C LEU A 889 -3.39 10.74 -18.19
N TRP A 890 -2.71 10.01 -19.06
CA TRP A 890 -2.43 10.42 -20.43
C TRP A 890 -3.62 10.21 -21.35
N LEU A 891 -4.57 9.36 -20.97
CA LEU A 891 -5.79 9.11 -21.74
C LEU A 891 -6.90 10.08 -21.36
N LEU A 892 -6.93 10.57 -20.11
CA LEU A 892 -7.93 11.50 -19.61
C LEU A 892 -7.72 12.92 -20.14
N ARG A 893 -8.81 13.64 -20.41
CA ARG A 893 -8.84 15.11 -20.49
C ARG A 893 -9.39 15.69 -19.20
N SER A 894 -9.00 16.91 -18.84
CA SER A 894 -9.42 17.54 -17.59
C SER A 894 -10.94 17.81 -17.51
N ASP A 895 -11.63 17.95 -18.64
CA ASP A 895 -13.08 18.03 -18.76
C ASP A 895 -13.79 16.66 -18.79
N GLU A 896 -13.04 15.55 -18.85
CA GLU A 896 -13.55 14.17 -18.81
C GLU A 896 -13.51 13.56 -17.40
N ILE A 897 -12.86 14.22 -16.43
CA ILE A 897 -12.88 13.85 -14.99
C ILE A 897 -14.31 13.78 -14.41
N PRO A 898 -15.26 14.65 -14.80
CA PRO A 898 -16.67 14.50 -14.42
C PRO A 898 -17.27 13.15 -14.82
N LEU A 899 -16.77 12.41 -15.81
CA LEU A 899 -17.36 11.12 -16.19
C LEU A 899 -17.02 9.98 -15.22
N LEU A 900 -15.87 10.05 -14.56
CA LEU A 900 -15.53 9.15 -13.44
C LEU A 900 -16.22 9.62 -12.14
N LYS A 901 -16.29 10.94 -11.90
CA LYS A 901 -16.99 11.53 -10.72
C LYS A 901 -18.52 11.39 -10.78
N VAL A 902 -19.19 11.63 -11.91
CA VAL A 902 -20.66 11.69 -12.01
C VAL A 902 -21.29 10.29 -11.94
N ASN A 903 -20.58 9.25 -12.37
CA ASN A 903 -21.05 7.87 -12.22
C ASN A 903 -20.59 7.22 -10.90
N SER A 904 -19.66 7.85 -10.17
CA SER A 904 -19.33 7.54 -8.76
C SER A 904 -20.04 8.46 -7.75
N CYS A 905 -20.78 9.49 -8.19
CA CYS A 905 -21.61 10.36 -7.35
C CYS A 905 -23.11 9.99 -7.36
N SER A 906 -23.55 9.02 -8.17
CA SER A 906 -24.91 8.44 -8.06
C SER A 906 -25.03 7.41 -6.92
N TRP A 907 -24.14 7.47 -5.92
CA TRP A 907 -24.11 6.60 -4.74
C TRP A 907 -25.03 7.13 -3.62
N GLY A 908 -26.23 7.55 -4.02
CA GLY A 908 -27.23 8.12 -3.12
C GLY A 908 -28.37 8.77 -3.89
N ASN A 909 -29.29 7.95 -4.42
CA ASN A 909 -30.71 8.26 -4.59
C ASN A 909 -31.51 6.99 -4.87
#